data_AF-A0A4U5JEU8-F1
#
_entry.id   AF-A0A4U5JEU8-F1
#
_cell.length_a   1.000
_cell.length_b   1.000
_cell.length_c   1.000
_cell.angle_alpha   90.00
_cell.angle_beta   90.00
_cell.angle_gamma   90.00
#
_symmetry.space_group_name_H-M   'P 1'
#
loop_
_entity.id
_entity.type
_entity.pdbx_description
1 polymer ?
#
loop_
_entity_poly.entity_id
_entity_poly.type
_entity_poly.pdbx_seq_one_letter_code
_entity_poly.pdbx_strand_id
1 'polypeptide(L)'
;MSAEGTLDTEIDDILTLSQELTEGDGLIKGQIRLYDVDSDEDTLESNPGRFFNRTLLTDGLEDSLKRLRDTLQGEDNTRIHEMYGPYGTGKSHQMVAMYHCFNSPDVVEEWADGRVEGLDGTLPRDALPVVVSLQKEQSEYLWEPLFDALDYEVTEEDYDEEGGYPTIDVIEEAVGDRTVAFFMDELEDWFGTLEGRRESANKGFLQALLETTSRTNLYAIVSVLREGSAVHDILSRQTRVEVNMSNQVDIKDVLRHRLVEPDSIDMRAVETLVDKYIDAYHGTDYVDMPDGLREEMQETYPFHPELIESLKTRYFAETESGATRGMLYLFAKVLVDKHQKTDLITHGEVDAVEYNDEIGRINVAHARADRCYDDIVDRLSNTDISFGRPILSTVLIYSLTPGLAEGATTSDIIIGTYHVGDRINDIIVDLERLQGEVYHLWRSDERFVIREDENPRSLVKNAARDVEDEDAMQLIGDTVESVFGSGAYAVGFNTDGELESVPDSQNIKVVVKNGPWSEDEVGEIIKNQPAGRQWRNTLVFVQPKNEKTISTTKQQEKFLGKAKEVIGAKLRQDDPSLSDEIQSEIKKLQGEYADDLEDRLESAYGEVIDGDNLLSAYDDAAEMSLENFTAAEDELNASNIAAAAEADPFDLQRNVWSIVQDRLNSRSETTIDDVYEKFLMDPTYPIPGSVQAVVDAVEDGLEEKPVLAHDGTGFQSEMDNLDPDSVLVLSENVDRWSVDDIESELQRNFSGGTKKVDVGTFELEVLNRTDVWVDSDDPHDDIMRAVGRLANEDQYVLVSGSEVITKARSDATLRDVSNAKRIGSGEVQSRIQEAIEDADEADTGQVLTAIRNDVEVYLPSEETKTAFTGAVSSLLGDGYRIKTMGDYVSSLGDRDPRSVVVAPMVPDEVGDKILDYIGDLDVEDTFEVGDIQAECAPEESEAAIRHFLLDNLGDDDPEYEFKTTRTQDPTDWFRGIGFRIPDADEWEFLYEGESLSDLLSKWQSSHESGTVTYGSVSFTAQNADAAPEKLQNVASFEIGHTELQLTEGQSHETVADLLEKIPSSATNIDITIEFE
;
A
#
# COMPACT_ATOMS: atom_id res chain seq x y z
N MET A 1 20.62 -7.73 41.13
CA MET A 1 21.17 -8.38 42.35
C MET A 1 20.67 -9.79 42.29
N SER A 2 21.55 -10.74 41.98
CA SER A 2 21.24 -12.16 41.81
C SER A 2 20.66 -12.71 43.12
N ALA A 3 19.43 -13.23 43.05
CA ALA A 3 18.86 -14.02 44.13
C ALA A 3 19.54 -15.40 44.12
N GLU A 4 20.78 -15.48 44.61
CA GLU A 4 21.32 -16.71 45.15
C GLU A 4 20.60 -16.98 46.49
N GLY A 5 19.33 -17.37 46.42
CA GLY A 5 18.68 -18.08 47.50
C GLY A 5 19.18 -19.51 47.43
N THR A 6 20.05 -19.91 48.35
CA THR A 6 20.36 -21.34 48.55
C THR A 6 19.05 -22.08 48.80
N LEU A 7 18.71 -23.03 47.93
CA LEU A 7 17.62 -23.98 48.16
C LEU A 7 17.84 -24.63 49.53
N ASP A 8 16.83 -24.55 50.39
CA ASP A 8 16.90 -25.10 51.75
C ASP A 8 16.74 -26.63 51.78
N THR A 9 16.34 -27.24 50.65
CA THR A 9 16.06 -28.68 50.52
C THR A 9 16.18 -29.10 49.06
N GLU A 10 16.93 -30.16 48.78
CA GLU A 10 17.02 -30.78 47.45
C GLU A 10 16.32 -32.16 47.45
N ILE A 11 15.98 -32.70 46.27
CA ILE A 11 15.34 -34.04 46.17
C ILE A 11 16.22 -35.14 46.81
N ASP A 12 17.54 -35.05 46.64
CA ASP A 12 18.52 -36.00 47.21
C ASP A 12 18.59 -35.97 48.76
N ASP A 13 18.05 -34.91 49.40
CA ASP A 13 17.89 -34.87 50.86
C ASP A 13 16.66 -35.67 51.35
N ILE A 14 15.68 -35.92 50.48
CA ILE A 14 14.37 -36.49 50.83
C ILE A 14 14.24 -37.96 50.41
N LEU A 15 14.83 -38.36 49.28
CA LEU A 15 14.76 -39.72 48.76
C LEU A 15 16.08 -40.20 48.17
N THR A 16 16.18 -41.49 47.88
CA THR A 16 17.30 -42.08 47.13
C THR A 16 16.83 -42.51 45.75
N LEU A 17 17.59 -42.17 44.71
CA LEU A 17 17.32 -42.64 43.36
C LEU A 17 17.43 -44.16 43.27
N SER A 18 16.58 -44.78 42.44
CA SER A 18 16.61 -46.21 42.17
C SER A 18 17.98 -46.64 41.64
N GLN A 19 18.43 -47.83 42.06
CA GLN A 19 19.65 -48.45 41.52
C GLN A 19 19.62 -48.56 39.99
N GLU A 20 18.44 -48.66 39.36
CA GLU A 20 18.29 -48.66 37.91
C GLU A 20 18.91 -47.42 37.24
N LEU A 21 18.81 -46.25 37.86
CA LEU A 21 19.34 -44.99 37.33
C LEU A 21 20.85 -44.84 37.55
N THR A 22 21.44 -45.68 38.41
CA THR A 22 22.84 -45.56 38.85
C THR A 22 23.73 -46.73 38.38
N GLU A 23 23.14 -47.84 37.93
CA GLU A 23 23.85 -49.07 37.55
C GLU A 23 23.80 -49.39 36.04
N GLY A 24 24.87 -49.09 35.29
CA GLY A 24 25.09 -49.55 33.91
C GLY A 24 25.46 -48.44 32.92
N ASP A 25 25.63 -48.79 31.64
CA ASP A 25 26.03 -47.87 30.54
C ASP A 25 24.86 -47.04 29.96
N GLY A 26 23.66 -47.09 30.54
CA GLY A 26 22.50 -46.31 30.09
C GLY A 26 21.47 -46.06 31.20
N LEU A 27 20.75 -44.92 31.12
CA LEU A 27 19.81 -44.42 32.14
C LEU A 27 18.69 -45.42 32.49
N ILE A 28 17.98 -45.94 31.49
CA ILE A 28 16.90 -46.94 31.65
C ILE A 28 16.86 -47.85 30.41
N LYS A 29 16.74 -49.18 30.61
CA LYS A 29 16.44 -50.11 29.51
C LYS A 29 14.96 -49.97 29.12
N GLY A 30 14.72 -49.34 27.97
CA GLY A 30 13.36 -49.05 27.49
C GLY A 30 12.63 -50.25 26.88
N GLN A 31 13.34 -51.30 26.43
CA GLN A 31 12.74 -52.48 25.81
C GLN A 31 13.23 -53.77 26.48
N ILE A 32 12.28 -54.52 27.04
CA ILE A 32 12.51 -55.89 27.51
C ILE A 32 12.35 -56.86 26.35
N ARG A 33 13.28 -57.80 26.22
CA ARG A 33 13.33 -58.78 25.14
C ARG A 33 13.37 -60.17 25.71
N LEU A 34 12.37 -60.99 25.40
CA LEU A 34 12.29 -62.34 25.96
C LEU A 34 13.52 -63.20 25.61
N TYR A 35 14.09 -63.03 24.43
CA TYR A 35 15.26 -63.78 23.99
C TYR A 35 16.59 -63.39 24.67
N ASP A 36 16.59 -62.36 25.53
CA ASP A 36 17.77 -61.96 26.31
C ASP A 36 17.89 -62.76 27.62
N VAL A 37 16.89 -63.59 27.98
CA VAL A 37 16.91 -64.42 29.21
C VAL A 37 18.01 -65.48 29.21
N ASP A 38 18.39 -65.98 28.04
CA ASP A 38 19.45 -66.98 27.85
C ASP A 38 20.78 -66.33 27.41
N SER A 39 20.94 -65.01 27.57
CA SER A 39 22.16 -64.30 27.18
C SER A 39 23.32 -64.54 28.16
N ASP A 40 24.52 -64.78 27.62
CA ASP A 40 25.78 -64.82 28.39
C ASP A 40 26.24 -63.42 28.85
N GLU A 41 25.66 -62.36 28.27
CA GLU A 41 25.82 -60.98 28.74
C GLU A 41 24.88 -60.78 29.95
N ASP A 42 25.35 -60.19 31.04
CA ASP A 42 24.59 -59.93 32.30
C ASP A 42 23.44 -58.92 32.07
N THR A 43 22.46 -59.32 31.25
CA THR A 43 21.28 -58.54 30.88
C THR A 43 20.30 -58.48 32.05
N LEU A 44 19.38 -57.50 32.01
CA LEU A 44 18.34 -57.41 33.03
C LEU A 44 17.45 -58.66 33.01
N GLU A 45 17.16 -59.20 31.83
CA GLU A 45 16.28 -60.35 31.62
C GLU A 45 16.88 -61.67 32.12
N SER A 46 18.20 -61.86 32.07
CA SER A 46 18.85 -63.08 32.55
C SER A 46 19.06 -63.12 34.07
N ASN A 47 19.02 -61.95 34.75
CA ASN A 47 19.17 -61.84 36.20
C ASN A 47 17.81 -61.71 36.91
N PRO A 48 17.23 -62.81 37.45
CA PRO A 48 15.88 -62.80 38.01
C PRO A 48 15.75 -61.83 39.20
N GLY A 49 16.73 -61.74 40.09
CA GLY A 49 16.65 -60.86 41.25
C GLY A 49 16.58 -59.38 40.84
N ARG A 50 17.45 -58.98 39.89
CA ARG A 50 17.45 -57.62 39.35
C ARG A 50 16.17 -57.31 38.58
N PHE A 51 15.69 -58.26 37.77
CA PHE A 51 14.46 -58.14 37.01
C PHE A 51 13.23 -57.92 37.91
N PHE A 52 13.05 -58.76 38.93
CA PHE A 52 11.88 -58.69 39.81
C PHE A 52 11.92 -57.48 40.75
N ASN A 53 13.10 -57.04 41.21
CA ASN A 53 13.22 -55.79 41.98
C ASN A 53 12.74 -54.56 41.20
N ARG A 54 12.84 -54.59 39.85
CA ARG A 54 12.38 -53.52 38.96
C ARG A 54 11.00 -53.76 38.37
N THR A 55 10.35 -54.88 38.73
CA THR A 55 9.05 -55.27 38.21
C THR A 55 7.96 -54.88 39.20
N LEU A 56 7.07 -53.99 38.76
CA LEU A 56 5.84 -53.70 39.49
C LEU A 56 4.86 -54.87 39.34
N LEU A 57 4.25 -55.30 40.44
CA LEU A 57 3.19 -56.30 40.42
C LEU A 57 1.90 -55.66 39.90
N THR A 58 1.63 -55.83 38.62
CA THR A 58 0.40 -55.35 37.96
C THR A 58 -0.74 -56.36 38.18
N ASP A 59 -1.99 -55.92 38.07
CA ASP A 59 -3.16 -56.82 38.13
C ASP A 59 -3.05 -57.98 37.14
N GLY A 60 -2.55 -57.71 35.93
CA GLY A 60 -2.36 -58.73 34.88
C GLY A 60 -1.27 -59.74 35.20
N LEU A 61 -0.16 -59.29 35.81
CA LEU A 61 0.91 -60.18 36.27
C LEU A 61 0.45 -61.00 37.49
N GLU A 62 -0.24 -60.37 38.44
CA GLU A 62 -0.80 -61.05 39.60
C GLU A 62 -1.79 -62.14 39.21
N ASP A 63 -2.73 -61.86 38.28
CA ASP A 63 -3.68 -62.84 37.77
C ASP A 63 -2.98 -64.01 37.06
N SER A 64 -1.92 -63.73 36.28
CA SER A 64 -1.14 -64.78 35.62
C SER A 64 -0.42 -65.69 36.59
N LEU A 65 0.19 -65.13 37.64
CA LEU A 65 0.88 -65.90 38.67
C LEU A 65 -0.11 -66.74 39.49
N LYS A 66 -1.29 -66.19 39.84
CA LYS A 66 -2.36 -66.93 40.53
C LYS A 66 -2.87 -68.09 39.68
N ARG A 67 -3.10 -67.88 38.38
CA ARG A 67 -3.56 -68.96 37.49
C ARG A 67 -2.50 -70.02 37.25
N LEU A 68 -1.24 -69.63 37.11
CA LEU A 68 -0.13 -70.58 37.02
C LEU A 68 -0.05 -71.45 38.29
N ARG A 69 -0.15 -70.84 39.47
CA ARG A 69 -0.25 -71.53 40.77
C ARG A 69 -1.41 -72.52 40.78
N ASP A 70 -2.61 -72.10 40.41
CA ASP A 70 -3.82 -72.95 40.41
C ASP A 70 -3.66 -74.15 39.49
N THR A 71 -3.06 -73.94 38.31
CA THR A 71 -2.77 -75.02 37.36
C THR A 71 -1.72 -76.00 37.89
N LEU A 72 -0.66 -75.52 38.53
CA LEU A 72 0.38 -76.36 39.14
C LEU A 72 -0.11 -77.16 40.34
N GLN A 73 -1.09 -76.63 41.08
CA GLN A 73 -1.75 -77.33 42.20
C GLN A 73 -2.85 -78.31 41.73
N GLY A 74 -3.20 -78.29 40.44
CA GLY A 74 -4.24 -79.11 39.85
C GLY A 74 -5.68 -78.62 40.13
N GLU A 75 -5.83 -77.36 40.52
CA GLU A 75 -7.11 -76.69 40.71
C GLU A 75 -7.68 -76.18 39.38
N ASP A 76 -6.80 -75.89 38.41
CA ASP A 76 -7.11 -75.60 37.01
C ASP A 76 -6.35 -76.58 36.09
N ASN A 77 -6.89 -76.88 34.91
CA ASN A 77 -6.22 -77.68 33.87
C ASN A 77 -5.78 -76.81 32.67
N THR A 78 -5.91 -75.49 32.78
CA THR A 78 -5.58 -74.55 31.72
C THR A 78 -4.08 -74.25 31.71
N ARG A 79 -3.35 -74.84 30.75
CA ARG A 79 -1.89 -74.68 30.57
C ARG A 79 -1.50 -73.75 29.41
N ILE A 80 -2.49 -73.09 28.81
CA ILE A 80 -2.29 -72.14 27.72
C ILE A 80 -2.49 -70.74 28.28
N HIS A 81 -1.44 -69.91 28.21
CA HIS A 81 -1.46 -68.50 28.60
C HIS A 81 -1.30 -67.63 27.35
N GLU A 82 -2.34 -66.88 27.02
CA GLU A 82 -2.34 -65.90 25.93
C GLU A 82 -2.23 -64.50 26.49
N MET A 83 -1.20 -63.76 26.07
CA MET A 83 -1.03 -62.35 26.34
C MET A 83 -1.38 -61.57 25.07
N TYR A 84 -2.41 -60.73 25.13
CA TYR A 84 -2.83 -59.92 23.99
C TYR A 84 -2.84 -58.42 24.33
N GLY A 85 -2.57 -57.60 23.32
CA GLY A 85 -2.53 -56.15 23.42
C GLY A 85 -1.59 -55.55 22.37
N PRO A 86 -1.71 -54.26 22.05
CA PRO A 86 -0.84 -53.61 21.07
C PRO A 86 0.64 -53.62 21.50
N TYR A 87 1.55 -53.19 20.62
CA TYR A 87 2.98 -53.15 20.95
C TYR A 87 3.25 -52.32 22.23
N GLY A 88 4.33 -52.62 22.95
CA GLY A 88 4.74 -51.82 24.11
C GLY A 88 3.86 -51.92 25.37
N THR A 89 2.80 -52.71 25.36
CA THR A 89 1.91 -53.00 26.51
C THR A 89 2.53 -53.89 27.60
N GLY A 90 3.79 -54.31 27.44
CA GLY A 90 4.49 -55.13 28.44
C GLY A 90 4.40 -56.64 28.27
N LYS A 91 3.87 -57.16 27.15
CA LYS A 91 3.79 -58.61 26.83
C LYS A 91 5.12 -59.35 27.10
N SER A 92 6.21 -58.93 26.45
CA SER A 92 7.52 -59.57 26.64
C SER A 92 8.04 -59.44 28.08
N HIS A 93 7.72 -58.36 28.80
CA HIS A 93 8.07 -58.22 30.22
C HIS A 93 7.37 -59.28 31.07
N GLN A 94 6.07 -59.47 30.85
CA GLN A 94 5.31 -60.49 31.55
C GLN A 94 5.72 -61.91 31.17
N MET A 95 6.09 -62.15 29.90
CA MET A 95 6.68 -63.43 29.48
C MET A 95 8.02 -63.70 30.18
N VAL A 96 8.89 -62.70 30.37
CA VAL A 96 10.15 -62.86 31.15
C VAL A 96 9.85 -63.19 32.61
N ALA A 97 8.87 -62.52 33.23
CA ALA A 97 8.43 -62.85 34.59
C ALA A 97 7.94 -64.31 34.70
N MET A 98 7.13 -64.75 33.73
CA MET A 98 6.66 -66.14 33.67
C MET A 98 7.78 -67.14 33.36
N TYR A 99 8.75 -66.79 32.51
CA TYR A 99 9.93 -67.62 32.22
C TYR A 99 10.68 -67.95 33.52
N HIS A 100 10.92 -66.94 34.36
CA HIS A 100 11.60 -67.14 35.63
C HIS A 100 10.79 -67.96 36.64
N CYS A 101 9.47 -68.10 36.47
CA CYS A 101 8.69 -69.04 37.28
C CYS A 101 9.10 -70.50 37.03
N PHE A 102 9.57 -70.82 35.82
CA PHE A 102 10.06 -72.14 35.45
C PHE A 102 11.58 -72.27 35.55
N ASN A 103 12.34 -71.18 35.34
CA ASN A 103 13.80 -71.19 35.35
C ASN A 103 14.42 -70.90 36.73
N SER A 104 13.80 -70.03 37.52
CA SER A 104 14.35 -69.49 38.78
C SER A 104 13.25 -69.37 39.86
N PRO A 105 12.54 -70.46 40.16
CA PRO A 105 11.33 -70.46 40.99
C PRO A 105 11.58 -69.90 42.41
N ASP A 106 12.74 -70.17 43.00
CA ASP A 106 13.09 -69.69 44.35
C ASP A 106 13.06 -68.15 44.45
N VAL A 107 13.57 -67.46 43.42
CA VAL A 107 13.64 -65.99 43.38
C VAL A 107 12.25 -65.38 43.20
N VAL A 108 11.41 -66.01 42.37
CA VAL A 108 10.04 -65.55 42.14
C VAL A 108 9.18 -65.72 43.38
N GLU A 109 9.28 -66.86 44.07
CA GLU A 109 8.56 -67.12 45.31
C GLU A 109 8.97 -66.15 46.41
N GLU A 110 10.26 -65.84 46.56
CA GLU A 110 10.75 -64.83 47.51
C GLU A 110 10.20 -63.43 47.20
N TRP A 111 10.24 -63.01 45.93
CA TRP A 111 9.70 -61.71 45.53
C TRP A 111 8.17 -61.61 45.69
N ALA A 112 7.46 -62.72 45.46
CA ALA A 112 6.02 -62.80 45.56
C ALA A 112 5.51 -63.01 46.99
N ASP A 113 6.39 -63.27 47.97
CA ASP A 113 5.99 -63.51 49.35
C ASP A 113 5.20 -62.34 49.92
N GLY A 114 4.04 -62.64 50.52
CA GLY A 114 3.07 -61.65 50.99
C GLY A 114 2.38 -60.83 49.90
N ARG A 115 2.77 -60.95 48.62
CA ARG A 115 2.16 -60.23 47.47
C ARG A 115 1.20 -61.10 46.68
N VAL A 116 1.54 -62.37 46.45
CA VAL A 116 0.69 -63.36 45.77
C VAL A 116 0.42 -64.53 46.71
N GLU A 117 -0.78 -64.58 47.27
CA GLU A 117 -1.16 -65.60 48.25
C GLU A 117 -0.95 -67.03 47.69
N GLY A 118 -0.32 -67.93 48.44
CA GLY A 118 -0.24 -69.35 48.09
C GLY A 118 0.69 -69.72 46.92
N LEU A 119 1.50 -68.80 46.39
CA LEU A 119 2.50 -69.11 45.37
C LEU A 119 3.73 -69.84 45.95
N ASP A 120 4.05 -69.60 47.22
CA ASP A 120 5.19 -70.21 47.92
C ASP A 120 5.16 -71.74 47.86
N GLY A 121 6.31 -72.34 47.53
CA GLY A 121 6.48 -73.78 47.41
C GLY A 121 5.76 -74.44 46.23
N THR A 122 5.09 -73.69 45.35
CA THR A 122 4.22 -74.23 44.29
C THR A 122 4.92 -74.31 42.92
N LEU A 123 5.89 -73.44 42.65
CA LEU A 123 6.54 -73.38 41.34
C LEU A 123 7.42 -74.63 41.07
N PRO A 124 7.54 -75.07 39.80
CA PRO A 124 8.26 -76.30 39.48
C PRO A 124 9.77 -76.13 39.69
N ARG A 125 10.37 -77.06 40.45
CA ARG A 125 11.84 -77.05 40.71
C ARG A 125 12.67 -77.64 39.57
N ASP A 126 12.04 -78.39 38.69
CA ASP A 126 12.66 -79.04 37.53
C ASP A 126 11.71 -78.87 36.34
N ALA A 127 11.94 -77.81 35.58
CA ALA A 127 11.20 -77.48 34.37
C ALA A 127 12.17 -77.06 33.26
N LEU A 128 11.76 -77.30 32.02
CA LEU A 128 12.46 -76.87 30.82
C LEU A 128 11.71 -75.70 30.19
N PRO A 129 12.11 -74.44 30.46
CA PRO A 129 11.63 -73.31 29.70
C PRO A 129 12.30 -73.29 28.32
N VAL A 130 11.51 -73.14 27.26
CA VAL A 130 11.96 -73.06 25.87
C VAL A 130 11.45 -71.76 25.30
N VAL A 131 12.36 -70.87 24.91
CA VAL A 131 12.03 -69.53 24.40
C VAL A 131 12.22 -69.47 22.90
N VAL A 132 11.18 -69.04 22.20
CA VAL A 132 11.23 -68.76 20.76
C VAL A 132 10.73 -67.35 20.53
N SER A 133 11.66 -66.46 20.19
CA SER A 133 11.30 -65.14 19.68
C SER A 133 11.40 -65.16 18.16
N LEU A 134 10.23 -65.15 17.50
CA LEU A 134 10.14 -65.32 16.05
C LEU A 134 10.62 -64.09 15.26
N GLN A 135 10.94 -62.99 15.95
CA GLN A 135 11.67 -61.84 15.41
C GLN A 135 13.19 -62.06 15.36
N LYS A 136 13.76 -62.88 16.26
CA LYS A 136 15.20 -63.18 16.33
C LYS A 136 15.55 -64.44 15.56
N GLU A 137 14.72 -65.47 15.65
CA GLU A 137 14.92 -66.77 14.99
C GLU A 137 13.73 -67.10 14.10
N GLN A 138 13.96 -67.20 12.79
CA GLN A 138 12.92 -67.51 11.80
C GLN A 138 12.99 -68.97 11.35
N SER A 139 12.75 -69.89 12.28
CA SER A 139 12.68 -71.33 11.99
C SER A 139 11.72 -71.64 10.84
N GLU A 140 12.02 -72.68 10.06
CA GLU A 140 11.15 -73.08 8.96
C GLU A 140 9.80 -73.55 9.51
N TYR A 141 9.86 -74.27 10.62
CA TYR A 141 8.71 -74.77 11.33
C TYR A 141 8.77 -74.46 12.82
N LEU A 142 7.62 -74.11 13.41
CA LEU A 142 7.49 -73.71 14.82
C LEU A 142 7.93 -74.82 15.79
N TRP A 143 7.94 -76.07 15.33
CA TRP A 143 8.30 -77.22 16.14
C TRP A 143 9.82 -77.43 16.27
N GLU A 144 10.62 -76.92 15.34
CA GLU A 144 12.08 -77.15 15.34
C GLU A 144 12.71 -76.73 16.67
N PRO A 145 12.50 -75.50 17.19
CA PRO A 145 13.13 -75.09 18.45
C PRO A 145 12.63 -75.89 19.66
N LEU A 146 11.36 -76.33 19.63
CA LEU A 146 10.80 -77.12 20.72
C LEU A 146 11.46 -78.50 20.78
N PHE A 147 11.54 -79.19 19.65
CA PHE A 147 12.12 -80.53 19.61
C PHE A 147 13.65 -80.50 19.80
N ASP A 148 14.33 -79.47 19.30
CA ASP A 148 15.75 -79.24 19.56
C ASP A 148 16.02 -79.08 21.07
N ALA A 149 15.21 -78.27 21.78
CA ALA A 149 15.34 -78.10 23.22
C ALA A 149 14.98 -79.38 24.01
N LEU A 150 14.08 -80.20 23.47
CA LEU A 150 13.70 -81.48 24.06
C LEU A 150 14.72 -82.60 23.81
N ASP A 151 15.76 -82.35 23.00
CA ASP A 151 16.73 -83.33 22.49
C ASP A 151 16.02 -84.53 21.84
N TYR A 152 15.01 -84.24 21.01
CA TYR A 152 14.15 -85.23 20.36
C TYR A 152 14.22 -85.08 18.83
N GLU A 153 14.75 -86.09 18.15
CA GLU A 153 14.92 -86.07 16.68
C GLU A 153 13.59 -86.42 15.99
N VAL A 154 13.02 -85.45 15.27
CA VAL A 154 11.82 -85.66 14.43
C VAL A 154 12.24 -86.11 13.05
N THR A 155 11.73 -87.25 12.60
CA THR A 155 12.00 -87.82 11.28
C THR A 155 10.85 -87.57 10.30
N GLU A 156 11.09 -87.70 9.00
CA GLU A 156 10.02 -87.63 7.97
C GLU A 156 8.94 -88.73 8.15
N GLU A 157 9.17 -89.76 8.98
CA GLU A 157 8.13 -90.74 9.34
C GLU A 157 7.15 -90.20 10.40
N ASP A 158 7.56 -89.18 11.17
CA ASP A 158 6.78 -88.58 12.26
C ASP A 158 5.77 -87.52 11.76
N TYR A 159 5.85 -87.14 10.48
CA TYR A 159 4.88 -86.29 9.79
C TYR A 159 4.75 -86.67 8.30
N ASP A 160 3.52 -86.87 7.82
CA ASP A 160 3.19 -87.44 6.50
C ASP A 160 4.04 -86.89 5.32
N GLU A 161 4.54 -87.75 4.42
CA GLU A 161 5.38 -87.41 3.24
C GLU A 161 4.69 -86.37 2.32
N GLU A 162 3.37 -86.21 2.46
CA GLU A 162 2.57 -85.17 1.81
C GLU A 162 2.53 -83.82 2.57
N GLY A 163 3.52 -83.55 3.41
CA GLY A 163 3.74 -82.26 4.08
C GLY A 163 2.82 -82.03 5.27
N GLY A 164 2.80 -83.03 6.15
CA GLY A 164 2.11 -82.99 7.45
C GLY A 164 2.86 -82.17 8.51
N TYR A 165 2.51 -82.44 9.77
CA TYR A 165 3.10 -81.85 10.97
C TYR A 165 3.22 -82.94 12.06
N PRO A 166 4.11 -82.79 13.05
CA PRO A 166 4.23 -83.73 14.16
C PRO A 166 2.90 -83.90 14.89
N THR A 167 2.45 -85.15 15.04
CA THR A 167 1.14 -85.45 15.65
C THR A 167 1.14 -85.26 17.16
N ILE A 168 -0.06 -85.23 17.77
CA ILE A 168 -0.23 -85.15 19.23
C ILE A 168 0.60 -86.24 19.95
N ASP A 169 0.59 -87.48 19.45
CA ASP A 169 1.31 -88.61 20.05
C ASP A 169 2.84 -88.39 20.02
N VAL A 170 3.38 -87.78 18.96
CA VAL A 170 4.81 -87.43 18.85
C VAL A 170 5.19 -86.34 19.84
N ILE A 171 4.35 -85.31 19.98
CA ILE A 171 4.57 -84.23 20.96
C ILE A 171 4.46 -84.80 22.40
N GLU A 172 3.51 -85.70 22.67
CA GLU A 172 3.37 -86.39 23.96
C GLU A 172 4.61 -87.22 24.31
N GLU A 173 5.13 -88.00 23.35
CA GLU A 173 6.34 -88.81 23.54
C GLU A 173 7.57 -87.93 23.80
N ALA A 174 7.72 -86.85 23.03
CA ALA A 174 8.83 -85.93 23.19
C ALA A 174 8.78 -85.17 24.52
N VAL A 175 7.61 -84.72 24.98
CA VAL A 175 7.49 -84.07 26.30
C VAL A 175 7.74 -85.07 27.42
N GLY A 176 7.13 -86.25 27.36
CA GLY A 176 7.22 -87.28 28.39
C GLY A 176 6.71 -86.80 29.75
N ASP A 177 7.41 -87.16 30.83
CA ASP A 177 7.08 -86.75 32.20
C ASP A 177 7.65 -85.36 32.57
N ARG A 178 8.34 -84.67 31.65
CA ARG A 178 8.99 -83.37 31.91
C ARG A 178 7.95 -82.26 32.04
N THR A 179 8.22 -81.29 32.91
CA THR A 179 7.50 -80.00 32.89
C THR A 179 8.17 -79.11 31.85
N VAL A 180 7.45 -78.73 30.80
CA VAL A 180 7.99 -77.94 29.68
C VAL A 180 7.18 -76.66 29.57
N ALA A 181 7.84 -75.51 29.51
CA ALA A 181 7.18 -74.22 29.30
C ALA A 181 7.67 -73.61 27.99
N PHE A 182 6.81 -73.62 26.97
CA PHE A 182 7.13 -73.15 25.63
C PHE A 182 6.61 -71.73 25.44
N PHE A 183 7.54 -70.79 25.34
CA PHE A 183 7.28 -69.37 25.18
C PHE A 183 7.43 -68.96 23.72
N MET A 184 6.34 -68.48 23.13
CA MET A 184 6.27 -68.06 21.72
C MET A 184 5.97 -66.56 21.67
N ASP A 185 7.01 -65.74 21.46
CA ASP A 185 6.87 -64.28 21.38
C ASP A 185 6.72 -63.82 19.91
N GLU A 186 5.79 -62.90 19.67
CA GLU A 186 5.46 -62.31 18.37
C GLU A 186 5.00 -63.35 17.34
N LEU A 187 4.22 -64.34 17.80
CA LEU A 187 3.73 -65.44 16.97
C LEU A 187 2.86 -64.97 15.80
N GLU A 188 2.04 -63.93 16.01
CA GLU A 188 1.13 -63.40 14.98
C GLU A 188 1.89 -62.82 13.78
N ASP A 189 2.92 -62.00 14.02
CA ASP A 189 3.73 -61.37 12.98
C ASP A 189 4.39 -62.41 12.09
N TRP A 190 5.06 -63.39 12.71
CA TRP A 190 5.71 -64.46 11.97
C TRP A 190 4.71 -65.34 11.22
N PHE A 191 3.63 -65.75 11.87
CA PHE A 191 2.62 -66.62 11.25
C PHE A 191 1.96 -65.96 10.05
N GLY A 192 1.73 -64.63 10.10
CA GLY A 192 1.19 -63.85 8.99
C GLY A 192 2.10 -63.78 7.74
N THR A 193 3.39 -64.11 7.87
CA THR A 193 4.32 -64.18 6.73
C THR A 193 4.35 -65.54 6.03
N LEU A 194 3.70 -66.58 6.59
CA LEU A 194 3.72 -67.93 6.04
C LEU A 194 2.73 -68.08 4.89
N GLU A 195 3.10 -68.83 3.85
CA GLU A 195 2.22 -69.11 2.70
C GLU A 195 2.15 -70.63 2.38
N GLY A 196 0.99 -71.07 1.87
CA GLY A 196 0.82 -72.38 1.23
C GLY A 196 0.98 -73.57 2.17
N ARG A 197 1.87 -74.52 1.82
CA ARG A 197 2.06 -75.77 2.60
C ARG A 197 2.65 -75.48 3.98
N ARG A 198 3.55 -74.49 4.08
CA ARG A 198 4.22 -74.10 5.32
C ARG A 198 3.25 -73.47 6.32
N GLU A 199 2.35 -72.61 5.85
CA GLU A 199 1.24 -72.07 6.65
C GLU A 199 0.35 -73.21 7.17
N SER A 200 -0.04 -74.14 6.29
CA SER A 200 -0.91 -75.28 6.65
C SER A 200 -0.27 -76.22 7.67
N ALA A 201 1.03 -76.52 7.53
CA ALA A 201 1.77 -77.38 8.45
C ALA A 201 1.94 -76.73 9.83
N ASN A 202 2.34 -75.46 9.89
CA ASN A 202 2.49 -74.73 11.16
C ASN A 202 1.14 -74.50 11.86
N LYS A 203 0.06 -74.27 11.10
CA LYS A 203 -1.30 -74.24 11.63
C LYS A 203 -1.68 -75.56 12.29
N GLY A 204 -1.42 -76.67 11.62
CA GLY A 204 -1.70 -78.01 12.13
C GLY A 204 -0.87 -78.34 13.37
N PHE A 205 0.42 -78.03 13.34
CA PHE A 205 1.29 -78.20 14.50
C PHE A 205 0.82 -77.36 15.70
N LEU A 206 0.51 -76.08 15.51
CA LEU A 206 0.03 -75.23 16.60
C LEU A 206 -1.27 -75.79 17.23
N GLN A 207 -2.18 -76.31 16.42
CA GLN A 207 -3.38 -77.00 16.93
C GLN A 207 -3.05 -78.27 17.71
N ALA A 208 -2.13 -79.11 17.20
CA ALA A 208 -1.69 -80.31 17.89
C ALA A 208 -0.99 -79.99 19.21
N LEU A 209 -0.06 -79.03 19.19
CA LEU A 209 0.68 -78.54 20.35
C LEU A 209 -0.25 -78.07 21.47
N LEU A 210 -1.22 -77.21 21.14
CA LEU A 210 -2.18 -76.68 22.12
C LEU A 210 -3.07 -77.79 22.70
N GLU A 211 -3.49 -78.76 21.89
CA GLU A 211 -4.25 -79.92 22.37
C GLU A 211 -3.42 -80.79 23.34
N THR A 212 -2.13 -81.00 23.04
CA THR A 212 -1.20 -81.78 23.87
C THR A 212 -1.00 -81.19 25.27
N THR A 213 -1.17 -79.88 25.44
CA THR A 213 -1.11 -79.22 26.77
C THR A 213 -2.12 -79.80 27.77
N SER A 214 -3.26 -80.32 27.30
CA SER A 214 -4.28 -80.94 28.17
C SER A 214 -3.91 -82.35 28.66
N ARG A 215 -2.88 -82.96 28.04
CA ARG A 215 -2.51 -84.37 28.23
C ARG A 215 -1.13 -84.55 28.86
N THR A 216 -0.31 -83.51 28.86
CA THR A 216 1.07 -83.50 29.33
C THR A 216 1.33 -82.32 30.28
N ASN A 217 2.53 -82.23 30.84
CA ASN A 217 2.98 -81.06 31.62
C ASN A 217 3.59 -79.97 30.72
N LEU A 218 3.04 -79.80 29.51
CA LEU A 218 3.42 -78.76 28.57
C LEU A 218 2.58 -77.49 28.80
N TYR A 219 3.24 -76.38 29.07
CA TYR A 219 2.68 -75.04 29.17
C TYR A 219 2.99 -74.27 27.89
N ALA A 220 1.98 -73.65 27.29
CA ALA A 220 2.15 -72.81 26.10
C ALA A 220 1.90 -71.36 26.49
N ILE A 221 2.93 -70.52 26.46
CA ILE A 221 2.85 -69.09 26.77
C ILE A 221 3.04 -68.33 25.46
N VAL A 222 2.02 -67.59 25.04
CA VAL A 222 1.93 -67.03 23.69
C VAL A 222 1.62 -65.54 23.75
N SER A 223 2.35 -64.73 23.01
CA SER A 223 2.00 -63.33 22.78
C SER A 223 1.37 -63.12 21.39
N VAL A 224 0.26 -62.35 21.35
CA VAL A 224 -0.45 -61.96 20.12
C VAL A 224 -0.72 -60.45 20.12
N LEU A 225 -0.89 -59.85 18.94
CA LEU A 225 -1.04 -58.39 18.81
C LEU A 225 -2.47 -57.92 18.99
N ARG A 226 -3.44 -58.64 18.44
CA ARG A 226 -4.85 -58.21 18.42
C ARG A 226 -5.84 -59.36 18.38
N GLU A 227 -7.05 -59.09 18.85
CA GLU A 227 -8.20 -59.98 18.65
C GLU A 227 -8.51 -60.15 17.15
N GLY A 228 -8.83 -61.38 16.73
CA GLY A 228 -9.30 -61.70 15.38
C GLY A 228 -8.21 -62.05 14.34
N SER A 229 -6.97 -62.26 14.77
CA SER A 229 -5.90 -62.77 13.90
C SER A 229 -6.01 -64.28 13.63
N ALA A 230 -5.33 -64.80 12.59
CA ALA A 230 -5.36 -66.24 12.28
C ALA A 230 -4.82 -67.12 13.42
N VAL A 231 -3.84 -66.62 14.17
CA VAL A 231 -3.28 -67.25 15.38
C VAL A 231 -4.28 -67.17 16.53
N HIS A 232 -4.88 -66.01 16.76
CA HIS A 232 -5.94 -65.82 17.76
C HIS A 232 -7.16 -66.74 17.49
N ASP A 233 -7.55 -66.92 16.22
CA ASP A 233 -8.63 -67.85 15.80
C ASP A 233 -8.30 -69.33 16.05
N ILE A 234 -7.03 -69.68 16.18
CA ILE A 234 -6.56 -71.02 16.56
C ILE A 234 -6.60 -71.15 18.09
N LEU A 235 -6.05 -70.16 18.80
CA LEU A 235 -6.01 -70.12 20.27
C LEU A 235 -7.43 -70.11 20.88
N SER A 236 -8.35 -69.31 20.31
CA SER A 236 -9.74 -69.17 20.77
C SER A 236 -10.59 -70.44 20.72
N ARG A 237 -10.09 -71.52 20.10
CA ARG A 237 -10.75 -72.83 20.07
C ARG A 237 -10.42 -73.69 21.29
N GLN A 238 -9.45 -73.28 22.09
CA GLN A 238 -8.98 -73.98 23.28
C GLN A 238 -9.34 -73.20 24.55
N THR A 239 -9.42 -73.90 25.69
CA THR A 239 -9.53 -73.23 26.99
C THR A 239 -8.18 -72.61 27.32
N ARG A 240 -8.14 -71.30 27.58
CA ARG A 240 -6.89 -70.56 27.79
C ARG A 240 -7.07 -69.44 28.82
N VAL A 241 -5.97 -69.08 29.45
CA VAL A 241 -5.85 -67.88 30.28
C VAL A 241 -5.60 -66.71 29.35
N GLU A 242 -6.59 -65.82 29.24
CA GLU A 242 -6.48 -64.58 28.47
C GLU A 242 -6.04 -63.44 29.39
N VAL A 243 -4.89 -62.84 29.10
CA VAL A 243 -4.37 -61.69 29.85
C VAL A 243 -4.41 -60.48 28.93
N ASN A 244 -5.29 -59.53 29.26
CA ASN A 244 -5.37 -58.26 28.55
C ASN A 244 -4.27 -57.31 29.05
N MET A 245 -3.27 -57.08 28.21
CA MET A 245 -2.16 -56.16 28.52
C MET A 245 -2.53 -54.69 28.31
N SER A 246 -3.76 -54.40 27.88
CA SER A 246 -4.28 -53.04 27.67
C SER A 246 -4.87 -52.43 28.94
N ASN A 247 -5.02 -53.19 30.04
CA ASN A 247 -5.32 -52.62 31.35
C ASN A 247 -4.05 -51.96 31.89
N GLN A 248 -3.92 -50.66 31.63
CA GLN A 248 -2.71 -49.89 31.92
C GLN A 248 -2.55 -49.64 33.42
N VAL A 249 -1.38 -50.01 33.94
CA VAL A 249 -0.84 -49.48 35.21
C VAL A 249 -0.76 -47.96 35.09
N ASP A 250 -1.10 -47.23 36.16
CA ASP A 250 -0.90 -45.78 36.18
C ASP A 250 0.61 -45.46 36.05
N ILE A 251 0.94 -44.53 35.15
CA ILE A 251 2.31 -44.05 34.97
C ILE A 251 2.89 -43.49 36.28
N LYS A 252 2.06 -42.89 37.14
CA LYS A 252 2.49 -42.37 38.45
C LYS A 252 3.17 -43.47 39.28
N ASP A 253 2.56 -44.65 39.33
CA ASP A 253 3.09 -45.81 40.04
C ASP A 253 4.37 -46.35 39.38
N VAL A 254 4.41 -46.36 38.04
CA VAL A 254 5.59 -46.81 37.29
C VAL A 254 6.78 -45.89 37.53
N LEU A 255 6.59 -44.56 37.45
CA LEU A 255 7.65 -43.57 37.69
C LEU A 255 8.20 -43.71 39.11
N ARG A 256 7.32 -43.76 40.11
CA ARG A 256 7.74 -43.89 41.50
C ARG A 256 8.48 -45.20 41.75
N HIS A 257 7.96 -46.33 41.26
CA HIS A 257 8.57 -47.64 41.49
C HIS A 257 9.93 -47.80 40.78
N ARG A 258 10.08 -47.26 39.57
CA ARG A 258 11.31 -47.46 38.77
C ARG A 258 12.38 -46.42 39.04
N LEU A 259 12.01 -45.19 39.33
CA LEU A 259 12.94 -44.06 39.45
C LEU A 259 13.41 -43.82 40.89
N VAL A 260 12.65 -44.26 41.88
CA VAL A 260 12.93 -44.04 43.30
C VAL A 260 13.17 -45.38 44.00
N GLU A 261 14.19 -45.43 44.85
CA GLU A 261 14.47 -46.63 45.64
C GLU A 261 13.32 -46.89 46.63
N PRO A 262 12.75 -48.11 46.67
CA PRO A 262 11.65 -48.44 47.58
C PRO A 262 11.99 -48.13 49.04
N ASP A 263 11.01 -47.61 49.78
CA ASP A 263 11.13 -47.25 51.21
C ASP A 263 12.19 -46.19 51.56
N SER A 264 12.80 -45.51 50.56
CA SER A 264 13.83 -44.48 50.79
C SER A 264 13.27 -43.07 51.09
N ILE A 265 11.99 -42.83 50.78
CA ILE A 265 11.37 -41.50 50.82
C ILE A 265 11.05 -41.09 52.27
N ASP A 266 11.59 -39.96 52.73
CA ASP A 266 11.17 -39.32 53.99
C ASP A 266 9.84 -38.58 53.78
N MET A 267 8.74 -39.30 53.99
CA MET A 267 7.38 -38.74 53.85
C MET A 267 7.12 -37.51 54.74
N ARG A 268 7.81 -37.34 55.87
CA ARG A 268 7.61 -36.14 56.70
C ARG A 268 8.25 -34.91 56.08
N ALA A 269 9.39 -35.09 55.43
CA ALA A 269 10.05 -34.03 54.67
C ALA A 269 9.19 -33.66 53.45
N VAL A 270 8.62 -34.65 52.75
CA VAL A 270 7.66 -34.43 51.65
C VAL A 270 6.43 -33.65 52.12
N GLU A 271 5.77 -34.07 53.21
CA GLU A 271 4.62 -33.35 53.77
C GLU A 271 4.95 -31.88 54.08
N THR A 272 6.11 -31.63 54.70
CA THR A 272 6.57 -30.28 55.03
C THR A 272 6.86 -29.43 53.79
N LEU A 273 7.46 -30.03 52.76
CA LEU A 273 7.74 -29.36 51.49
C LEU A 273 6.45 -29.02 50.74
N VAL A 274 5.55 -30.00 50.60
CA VAL A 274 4.26 -29.84 49.93
C VAL A 274 3.41 -28.78 50.63
N ASP A 275 3.40 -28.73 51.96
CA ASP A 275 2.68 -27.67 52.70
C ASP A 275 3.18 -26.27 52.32
N LYS A 276 4.49 -26.06 52.09
CA LYS A 276 5.03 -24.76 51.63
C LYS A 276 4.55 -24.39 50.23
N TYR A 277 4.47 -25.35 49.31
CA TYR A 277 3.92 -25.15 47.97
C TYR A 277 2.44 -24.77 48.04
N ILE A 278 1.64 -25.54 48.77
CA ILE A 278 0.21 -25.32 48.94
C ILE A 278 -0.08 -23.97 49.59
N ASP A 279 0.69 -23.58 50.62
CA ASP A 279 0.58 -22.28 51.28
C ASP A 279 0.90 -21.11 50.32
N ALA A 280 1.91 -21.27 49.47
CA ALA A 280 2.27 -20.26 48.47
C ALA A 280 1.18 -20.08 47.41
N TYR A 281 0.64 -21.18 46.89
CA TYR A 281 -0.46 -21.16 45.92
C TYR A 281 -1.75 -20.58 46.51
N HIS A 282 -2.09 -20.90 47.77
CA HIS A 282 -3.23 -20.28 48.45
C HIS A 282 -3.03 -18.79 48.76
N GLY A 283 -1.78 -18.31 48.82
CA GLY A 283 -1.44 -16.93 49.15
C GLY A 283 -1.65 -15.92 48.00
N THR A 284 -2.12 -16.37 46.84
CA THR A 284 -2.24 -15.56 45.62
C THR A 284 -3.59 -15.77 44.94
N ASP A 285 -4.10 -14.72 44.27
CA ASP A 285 -5.33 -14.79 43.46
C ASP A 285 -5.05 -15.29 42.03
N TYR A 286 -3.79 -15.54 41.67
CA TYR A 286 -3.38 -15.95 40.32
C TYR A 286 -3.44 -17.46 40.07
N VAL A 287 -3.56 -18.28 41.12
CA VAL A 287 -3.55 -19.74 41.02
C VAL A 287 -4.95 -20.28 41.33
N ASP A 288 -5.50 -21.04 40.38
CA ASP A 288 -6.70 -21.83 40.59
C ASP A 288 -6.28 -23.24 41.03
N MET A 289 -6.49 -23.54 42.31
CA MET A 289 -5.98 -24.75 42.96
C MET A 289 -6.82 -25.99 42.57
N PRO A 290 -6.22 -27.03 41.97
CA PRO A 290 -6.91 -28.29 41.73
C PRO A 290 -7.36 -28.96 43.03
N ASP A 291 -8.54 -29.57 43.02
CA ASP A 291 -9.04 -30.38 44.13
C ASP A 291 -8.10 -31.56 44.39
N GLY A 292 -7.68 -31.76 45.64
CA GLY A 292 -6.83 -32.89 46.02
C GLY A 292 -5.32 -32.73 45.71
N LEU A 293 -4.89 -31.59 45.15
CA LEU A 293 -3.49 -31.36 44.73
C LEU A 293 -2.46 -31.73 45.80
N ARG A 294 -2.75 -31.44 47.08
CA ARG A 294 -1.86 -31.77 48.20
C ARG A 294 -1.57 -33.27 48.30
N GLU A 295 -2.60 -34.11 48.24
CA GLU A 295 -2.46 -35.56 48.37
C GLU A 295 -1.74 -36.10 47.13
N GLU A 296 -2.09 -35.61 45.94
CA GLU A 296 -1.43 -36.01 44.69
C GLU A 296 0.06 -35.64 44.66
N MET A 297 0.45 -34.44 45.14
CA MET A 297 1.85 -34.04 45.24
C MET A 297 2.66 -34.96 46.16
N GLN A 298 2.06 -35.43 47.26
CA GLN A 298 2.71 -36.37 48.16
C GLN A 298 2.88 -37.76 47.53
N GLU A 299 1.90 -38.21 46.75
CA GLU A 299 1.91 -39.52 46.09
C GLU A 299 2.87 -39.58 44.90
N THR A 300 3.04 -38.46 44.19
CA THR A 300 3.82 -38.34 42.94
C THR A 300 5.23 -37.78 43.12
N TYR A 301 5.60 -37.39 44.35
CA TYR A 301 6.95 -36.92 44.66
C TYR A 301 8.03 -37.91 44.15
N PRO A 302 9.08 -37.44 43.43
CA PRO A 302 9.57 -36.06 43.32
C PRO A 302 9.04 -35.25 42.13
N PHE A 303 7.95 -35.66 41.49
CA PHE A 303 7.39 -34.97 40.32
C PHE A 303 6.12 -34.20 40.69
N HIS A 304 5.95 -33.01 40.14
CA HIS A 304 4.69 -32.29 40.30
C HIS A 304 3.56 -33.02 39.53
N PRO A 305 2.37 -33.25 40.12
CA PRO A 305 1.31 -34.03 39.48
C PRO A 305 0.84 -33.41 38.14
N GLU A 306 0.68 -32.09 38.09
CA GLU A 306 0.33 -31.38 36.85
C GLU A 306 1.35 -31.57 35.72
N LEU A 307 2.64 -31.77 36.02
CA LEU A 307 3.65 -32.08 35.00
C LEU A 307 3.42 -33.48 34.40
N ILE A 308 3.12 -34.46 35.24
CA ILE A 308 2.82 -35.82 34.78
C ILE A 308 1.55 -35.79 33.91
N GLU A 309 0.50 -35.12 34.37
CA GLU A 309 -0.76 -35.04 33.64
C GLU A 309 -0.62 -34.25 32.33
N SER A 310 0.12 -33.14 32.31
CA SER A 310 0.33 -32.35 31.09
C SER A 310 1.11 -33.13 30.05
N LEU A 311 2.19 -33.82 30.40
CA LEU A 311 2.93 -34.66 29.46
C LEU A 311 2.12 -35.90 29.03
N LYS A 312 1.38 -36.52 29.94
CA LYS A 312 0.49 -37.64 29.60
C LYS A 312 -0.58 -37.24 28.58
N THR A 313 -1.24 -36.10 28.80
CA THR A 313 -2.38 -35.64 27.99
C THR A 313 -1.96 -34.89 26.72
N ARG A 314 -0.85 -34.16 26.73
CA ARG A 314 -0.44 -33.25 25.64
C ARG A 314 0.80 -33.69 24.88
N TYR A 315 1.57 -34.62 25.41
CA TYR A 315 2.81 -35.07 24.76
C TYR A 315 2.74 -36.54 24.31
N PHE A 316 1.91 -37.37 24.95
CA PHE A 316 1.84 -38.80 24.64
C PHE A 316 0.45 -39.35 24.26
N ALA A 317 -0.58 -38.50 24.17
CA ALA A 317 -1.96 -38.93 23.90
C ALA A 317 -2.17 -39.59 22.53
N GLU A 318 -1.29 -39.36 21.54
CA GLU A 318 -1.45 -39.90 20.18
C GLU A 318 -0.77 -41.27 19.95
N THR A 319 0.04 -41.79 20.87
CA THR A 319 0.77 -43.06 20.69
C THR A 319 0.38 -44.12 21.72
N GLU A 320 -0.64 -44.92 21.42
CA GLU A 320 -1.21 -45.99 22.28
C GLU A 320 -0.21 -47.09 22.73
N SER A 321 1.07 -47.03 22.34
CA SER A 321 2.02 -48.14 22.51
C SER A 321 3.46 -47.73 22.90
N GLY A 322 3.83 -46.44 22.75
CA GLY A 322 5.19 -45.93 23.00
C GLY A 322 5.30 -44.86 24.08
N ALA A 323 4.15 -44.26 24.45
CA ALA A 323 3.98 -43.17 25.39
C ALA A 323 4.74 -43.33 26.72
N THR A 324 4.45 -44.41 27.44
CA THR A 324 4.97 -44.69 28.79
C THR A 324 6.50 -44.82 28.81
N ARG A 325 7.10 -45.32 27.73
CA ARG A 325 8.56 -45.51 27.62
C ARG A 325 9.30 -44.20 27.38
N GLY A 326 8.77 -43.37 26.48
CA GLY A 326 9.32 -42.03 26.23
C GLY A 326 9.23 -41.15 27.48
N MET A 327 8.08 -41.21 28.17
CA MET A 327 7.84 -40.48 29.40
C MET A 327 8.81 -40.89 30.51
N LEU A 328 8.97 -42.21 30.72
CA LEU A 328 9.89 -42.75 31.71
C LEU A 328 11.34 -42.32 31.42
N TYR A 329 11.77 -42.32 30.16
CA TYR A 329 13.13 -41.88 29.80
C TYR A 329 13.35 -40.40 30.07
N LEU A 330 12.40 -39.54 29.69
CA LEU A 330 12.47 -38.10 29.95
C LEU A 330 12.52 -37.81 31.45
N PHE A 331 11.57 -38.35 32.23
CA PHE A 331 11.54 -38.16 33.69
C PHE A 331 12.78 -38.70 34.39
N ALA A 332 13.32 -39.84 33.95
CA ALA A 332 14.56 -40.39 34.47
C ALA A 332 15.75 -39.45 34.23
N LYS A 333 15.88 -38.95 33.00
CA LYS A 333 16.97 -38.02 32.63
C LYS A 333 16.86 -36.73 33.44
N VAL A 334 15.68 -36.10 33.47
CA VAL A 334 15.43 -34.88 34.23
C VAL A 334 15.70 -35.09 35.72
N LEU A 335 15.20 -36.18 36.31
CA LEU A 335 15.44 -36.48 37.72
C LEU A 335 16.93 -36.63 38.03
N VAL A 336 17.68 -37.39 37.24
CA VAL A 336 19.13 -37.55 37.44
C VAL A 336 19.85 -36.21 37.32
N ASP A 337 19.49 -35.38 36.35
CA ASP A 337 20.13 -34.09 36.13
C ASP A 337 19.81 -33.04 37.20
N LYS A 338 18.63 -33.13 37.84
CA LYS A 338 18.06 -32.09 38.71
C LYS A 338 17.92 -32.48 40.19
N HIS A 339 18.00 -33.75 40.57
CA HIS A 339 17.76 -34.18 41.97
C HIS A 339 18.63 -33.47 43.04
N GLN A 340 19.81 -32.97 42.66
CA GLN A 340 20.76 -32.21 43.50
C GLN A 340 20.73 -30.70 43.21
N LYS A 341 19.66 -30.19 42.62
CA LYS A 341 19.54 -28.80 42.17
C LYS A 341 18.18 -28.18 42.41
N THR A 342 17.19 -28.99 42.76
CA THR A 342 15.81 -28.56 42.90
C THR A 342 15.11 -29.39 43.98
N ASP A 343 14.03 -28.84 44.53
CA ASP A 343 13.21 -29.44 45.58
C ASP A 343 12.09 -30.34 45.02
N LEU A 344 11.61 -30.04 43.81
CA LEU A 344 10.54 -30.77 43.10
C LEU A 344 10.73 -30.63 41.59
N ILE A 345 10.48 -31.69 40.81
CA ILE A 345 10.49 -31.58 39.34
C ILE A 345 9.18 -30.99 38.83
N THR A 346 9.23 -29.73 38.39
CA THR A 346 8.12 -28.97 37.79
C THR A 346 8.27 -28.85 36.27
N HIS A 347 7.32 -28.21 35.59
CA HIS A 347 7.38 -28.00 34.14
C HIS A 347 8.62 -27.21 33.70
N GLY A 348 9.00 -26.19 34.47
CA GLY A 348 10.17 -25.35 34.21
C GLY A 348 11.48 -26.11 34.25
N GLU A 349 11.55 -27.22 35.00
CA GLU A 349 12.72 -28.10 35.08
C GLU A 349 12.89 -29.00 33.86
N VAL A 350 11.82 -29.23 33.09
CA VAL A 350 11.89 -29.83 31.75
C VAL A 350 12.28 -28.75 30.77
N ASP A 351 13.50 -28.28 30.94
CA ASP A 351 14.07 -27.15 30.25
C ASP A 351 14.10 -27.32 28.71
N ALA A 352 13.51 -26.35 28.01
CA ALA A 352 13.37 -26.37 26.56
C ALA A 352 14.70 -26.36 25.79
N VAL A 353 15.81 -25.94 26.43
CA VAL A 353 17.14 -25.91 25.82
C VAL A 353 17.93 -27.19 26.13
N GLU A 354 17.95 -27.63 27.40
CA GLU A 354 18.69 -28.83 27.83
C GLU A 354 18.09 -30.11 27.27
N TYR A 355 16.77 -30.14 27.09
CA TYR A 355 16.02 -31.32 26.64
C TYR A 355 15.42 -31.14 25.24
N ASN A 356 15.91 -30.17 24.44
CA ASN A 356 15.35 -29.92 23.10
C ASN A 356 15.40 -31.17 22.21
N ASP A 357 16.49 -31.95 22.26
CA ASP A 357 16.61 -33.19 21.49
C ASP A 357 15.53 -34.22 21.88
N GLU A 358 15.25 -34.37 23.18
CA GLU A 358 14.20 -35.27 23.66
C GLU A 358 12.81 -34.75 23.27
N ILE A 359 12.55 -33.46 23.46
CA ILE A 359 11.27 -32.81 23.15
C ILE A 359 11.01 -32.88 21.63
N GLY A 360 12.00 -32.52 20.81
CA GLY A 360 11.94 -32.47 19.34
C GLY A 360 11.88 -33.85 18.67
N ARG A 361 12.48 -34.89 19.24
CA ARG A 361 12.34 -36.29 18.74
C ARG A 361 10.91 -36.82 18.81
N ILE A 362 10.07 -36.20 19.63
CA ILE A 362 8.71 -36.69 19.93
C ILE A 362 7.68 -35.73 19.32
N ASN A 363 7.93 -34.41 19.33
CA ASN A 363 7.11 -33.43 18.60
C ASN A 363 7.60 -33.18 17.17
N VAL A 364 7.79 -34.24 16.38
CA VAL A 364 8.41 -34.19 15.03
C VAL A 364 7.56 -33.39 14.03
N ALA A 365 6.26 -33.25 14.29
CA ALA A 365 5.32 -32.57 13.38
C ALA A 365 5.41 -31.04 13.46
N HIS A 366 6.03 -30.47 14.50
CA HIS A 366 6.01 -29.03 14.78
C HIS A 366 7.38 -28.48 15.17
N ALA A 367 7.70 -27.27 14.72
CA ALA A 367 8.98 -26.61 15.02
C ALA A 367 8.97 -25.82 16.35
N ARG A 368 7.93 -25.97 17.18
CA ARG A 368 7.71 -25.13 18.39
C ARG A 368 8.80 -25.25 19.43
N ALA A 369 9.39 -26.44 19.59
CA ALA A 369 10.50 -26.65 20.52
C ALA A 369 11.75 -25.89 20.07
N ASP A 370 12.08 -25.96 18.78
CA ASP A 370 13.18 -25.19 18.19
C ASP A 370 12.92 -23.68 18.27
N ARG A 371 11.67 -23.22 18.07
CA ARG A 371 11.32 -21.80 18.23
C ARG A 371 11.48 -21.30 19.66
N CYS A 372 11.08 -22.11 20.63
CA CYS A 372 11.30 -21.82 22.04
C CYS A 372 12.81 -21.78 22.36
N TYR A 373 13.58 -22.73 21.83
CA TYR A 373 15.03 -22.77 21.95
C TYR A 373 15.67 -21.47 21.43
N ASP A 374 15.32 -21.05 20.21
CA ASP A 374 15.84 -19.85 19.57
C ASP A 374 15.48 -18.60 20.39
N ASP A 375 14.24 -18.48 20.86
CA ASP A 375 13.82 -17.37 21.73
C ASP A 375 14.63 -17.32 23.04
N ILE A 376 14.90 -18.47 23.67
CA ILE A 376 15.70 -18.52 24.91
C ILE A 376 17.16 -18.16 24.62
N VAL A 377 17.76 -18.73 23.59
CA VAL A 377 19.20 -18.61 23.32
C VAL A 377 19.54 -17.25 22.71
N ASP A 378 18.79 -16.81 21.72
CA ASP A 378 19.12 -15.60 20.94
C ASP A 378 18.54 -14.33 21.57
N ARG A 379 17.43 -14.42 22.30
CA ARG A 379 16.73 -13.24 22.83
C ARG A 379 16.86 -13.10 24.34
N LEU A 380 16.67 -14.16 25.11
CA LEU A 380 16.72 -14.06 26.58
C LEU A 380 18.11 -14.03 27.18
N SER A 381 19.13 -14.59 26.51
CA SER A 381 20.47 -14.78 27.07
C SER A 381 21.15 -13.49 27.58
N ASN A 382 20.76 -12.32 27.07
CA ASN A 382 21.29 -11.01 27.48
C ASN A 382 20.31 -10.15 28.29
N THR A 383 19.19 -10.73 28.73
CA THR A 383 18.14 -10.02 29.49
C THR A 383 18.21 -10.32 30.99
N ASP A 384 17.74 -9.39 31.82
CA ASP A 384 17.61 -9.59 33.27
C ASP A 384 16.21 -10.13 33.62
N ILE A 385 15.84 -11.29 33.04
CA ILE A 385 14.55 -11.99 33.26
C ILE A 385 14.85 -13.37 33.84
N SER A 386 14.86 -13.47 35.16
CA SER A 386 15.36 -14.65 35.88
C SER A 386 14.48 -15.87 35.66
N PHE A 387 13.16 -15.70 35.64
CA PHE A 387 12.21 -16.79 35.41
C PHE A 387 11.92 -17.05 33.93
N GLY A 388 12.59 -16.34 33.01
CA GLY A 388 12.26 -16.37 31.59
C GLY A 388 12.30 -17.76 30.97
N ARG A 389 13.39 -18.49 31.25
CA ARG A 389 13.62 -19.85 30.76
C ARG A 389 12.61 -20.86 31.32
N PRO A 390 12.39 -20.99 32.65
CA PRO A 390 11.39 -21.92 33.16
C PRO A 390 9.93 -21.55 32.80
N ILE A 391 9.60 -20.26 32.63
CA ILE A 391 8.29 -19.85 32.10
C ILE A 391 8.09 -20.38 30.67
N LEU A 392 9.07 -20.17 29.78
CA LEU A 392 8.95 -20.63 28.39
C LEU A 392 8.93 -22.14 28.27
N SER A 393 9.72 -22.86 29.08
CA SER A 393 9.65 -24.33 29.16
C SER A 393 8.27 -24.81 29.59
N THR A 394 7.65 -24.14 30.57
CA THR A 394 6.28 -24.43 30.98
C THR A 394 5.29 -24.20 29.85
N VAL A 395 5.32 -23.01 29.24
CA VAL A 395 4.43 -22.67 28.11
C VAL A 395 4.61 -23.65 26.95
N LEU A 396 5.84 -24.08 26.67
CA LEU A 396 6.16 -25.01 25.59
C LEU A 396 5.41 -26.32 25.79
N ILE A 397 5.47 -26.93 26.98
CA ILE A 397 4.78 -28.20 27.27
C ILE A 397 3.29 -28.10 27.00
N TYR A 398 2.65 -27.01 27.44
CA TYR A 398 1.23 -26.77 27.17
C TYR A 398 0.93 -26.45 25.69
N SER A 399 1.96 -26.10 24.91
CA SER A 399 1.88 -25.79 23.48
C SER A 399 2.29 -26.94 22.57
N LEU A 400 2.68 -28.13 23.08
CA LEU A 400 3.19 -29.20 22.21
C LEU A 400 2.13 -29.79 21.26
N THR A 401 0.86 -29.87 21.69
CA THR A 401 -0.24 -30.40 20.87
C THR A 401 -1.28 -29.32 20.53
N PRO A 402 -1.41 -28.92 19.26
CA PRO A 402 -2.42 -27.98 18.81
C PRO A 402 -3.86 -28.48 19.05
N GLY A 403 -4.78 -27.60 19.41
CA GLY A 403 -6.24 -27.91 19.50
C GLY A 403 -6.74 -28.48 20.85
N LEU A 404 -5.87 -28.92 21.75
CA LEU A 404 -6.21 -29.38 23.11
C LEU A 404 -6.06 -28.24 24.14
N ALA A 405 -6.93 -27.22 24.11
CA ALA A 405 -6.82 -26.03 24.98
C ALA A 405 -5.37 -25.53 25.04
N GLU A 406 -4.87 -25.17 23.87
CA GLU A 406 -3.46 -24.91 23.57
C GLU A 406 -2.92 -23.74 24.40
N GLY A 407 -1.72 -23.93 24.98
CA GLY A 407 -1.06 -22.92 25.80
C GLY A 407 -1.39 -22.98 27.29
N ALA A 408 -0.55 -22.31 28.08
CA ALA A 408 -0.59 -22.27 29.53
C ALA A 408 -1.32 -21.02 30.02
N THR A 409 -2.18 -21.14 31.01
CA THR A 409 -2.74 -20.01 31.76
C THR A 409 -1.70 -19.42 32.71
N THR A 410 -1.97 -18.25 33.27
CA THR A 410 -1.13 -17.69 34.35
C THR A 410 -1.00 -18.65 35.53
N SER A 411 -2.07 -19.37 35.89
CA SER A 411 -2.06 -20.40 36.94
C SER A 411 -1.11 -21.54 36.58
N ASP A 412 -1.21 -22.06 35.36
CA ASP A 412 -0.34 -23.14 34.85
C ASP A 412 1.14 -22.73 34.88
N ILE A 413 1.44 -21.47 34.52
CA ILE A 413 2.81 -20.94 34.50
C ILE A 413 3.38 -20.84 35.92
N ILE A 414 2.60 -20.36 36.89
CA ILE A 414 3.03 -20.30 38.29
C ILE A 414 3.30 -21.70 38.81
N ILE A 415 2.33 -22.62 38.65
CA ILE A 415 2.46 -24.02 39.10
C ILE A 415 3.67 -24.69 38.45
N GLY A 416 3.92 -24.41 37.17
CA GLY A 416 5.01 -24.99 36.41
C GLY A 416 6.38 -24.39 36.69
N THR A 417 6.47 -23.18 37.24
CA THR A 417 7.74 -22.43 37.41
C THR A 417 8.17 -22.28 38.85
N TYR A 418 7.23 -22.29 39.81
CA TYR A 418 7.51 -21.95 41.20
C TYR A 418 8.30 -23.04 41.94
N HIS A 419 9.31 -22.63 42.72
CA HIS A 419 9.99 -23.45 43.71
C HIS A 419 9.96 -22.81 45.10
N VAL A 420 10.16 -23.62 46.15
CA VAL A 420 10.14 -23.09 47.52
C VAL A 420 11.25 -22.07 47.72
N GLY A 421 10.85 -20.83 48.05
CA GLY A 421 11.75 -19.70 48.24
C GLY A 421 11.55 -18.60 47.20
N ASP A 422 10.91 -18.92 46.07
CA ASP A 422 10.57 -17.96 45.03
C ASP A 422 9.46 -17.00 45.46
N ARG A 423 9.35 -15.89 44.72
CA ARG A 423 8.25 -14.95 44.85
C ARG A 423 7.39 -15.03 43.60
N ILE A 424 6.13 -15.43 43.76
CA ILE A 424 5.16 -15.54 42.65
C ILE A 424 5.06 -14.22 41.86
N ASN A 425 5.08 -13.07 42.54
CA ASN A 425 5.04 -11.77 41.85
C ASN A 425 6.24 -11.53 40.93
N ASP A 426 7.42 -12.07 41.25
CA ASP A 426 8.60 -11.91 40.39
C ASP A 426 8.44 -12.74 39.11
N ILE A 427 7.82 -13.94 39.20
CA ILE A 427 7.42 -14.76 38.04
C ILE A 427 6.41 -14.01 37.16
N ILE A 428 5.41 -13.36 37.75
CA ILE A 428 4.40 -12.57 37.02
C ILE A 428 5.02 -11.38 36.29
N VAL A 429 5.91 -10.64 36.96
CA VAL A 429 6.60 -9.50 36.35
C VAL A 429 7.46 -9.97 35.17
N ASP A 430 8.18 -11.08 35.32
CA ASP A 430 8.98 -11.64 34.24
C ASP A 430 8.12 -12.17 33.08
N LEU A 431 6.96 -12.79 33.35
CA LEU A 431 6.00 -13.21 32.31
C LEU A 431 5.51 -12.03 31.45
N GLU A 432 5.16 -10.90 32.08
CA GLU A 432 4.73 -9.70 31.35
C GLU A 432 5.88 -9.07 30.56
N ARG A 433 7.12 -9.16 31.05
CA ARG A 433 8.31 -8.68 30.32
C ARG A 433 8.60 -9.54 29.10
N LEU A 434 8.47 -10.87 29.20
CA LEU A 434 8.72 -11.81 28.10
C LEU A 434 7.92 -11.48 26.83
N GLN A 435 6.67 -11.04 26.95
CA GLN A 435 5.80 -10.68 25.82
C GLN A 435 6.40 -9.63 24.87
N GLY A 436 7.37 -8.84 25.32
CA GLY A 436 8.07 -7.84 24.50
C GLY A 436 9.52 -8.21 24.13
N GLU A 437 10.02 -9.36 24.59
CA GLU A 437 11.41 -9.80 24.36
C GLU A 437 11.50 -10.92 23.32
N VAL A 438 10.58 -11.88 23.40
CA VAL A 438 10.63 -13.12 22.61
C VAL A 438 9.61 -13.10 21.48
N TYR A 439 9.93 -13.75 20.36
CA TYR A 439 9.18 -13.59 19.13
C TYR A 439 8.05 -14.60 19.01
N HIS A 440 8.17 -15.80 19.54
CA HIS A 440 7.23 -16.88 19.30
C HIS A 440 6.22 -17.07 20.45
N LEU A 441 6.27 -16.21 21.47
CA LEU A 441 5.31 -16.22 22.57
C LEU A 441 4.07 -15.38 22.21
N TRP A 442 2.95 -16.07 22.03
CA TRP A 442 1.64 -15.47 21.76
C TRP A 442 0.79 -15.42 23.03
N ARG A 443 -0.08 -14.41 23.10
CA ARG A 443 -1.13 -14.31 24.12
C ARG A 443 -2.49 -14.31 23.43
N SER A 444 -3.32 -15.30 23.74
CA SER A 444 -4.69 -15.41 23.26
C SER A 444 -5.60 -15.57 24.47
N ASP A 445 -6.49 -14.60 24.68
CA ASP A 445 -7.33 -14.51 25.88
C ASP A 445 -6.51 -14.58 27.19
N GLU A 446 -6.65 -15.66 27.95
CA GLU A 446 -5.98 -15.93 29.22
C GLU A 446 -4.82 -16.93 29.10
N ARG A 447 -4.44 -17.33 27.88
CA ARG A 447 -3.41 -18.34 27.62
C ARG A 447 -2.21 -17.77 26.87
N PHE A 448 -1.05 -18.30 27.23
CA PHE A 448 0.23 -18.08 26.60
C PHE A 448 0.60 -19.30 25.78
N VAL A 449 0.97 -19.10 24.52
CA VAL A 449 1.20 -20.19 23.56
C VAL A 449 2.51 -19.94 22.82
N ILE A 450 3.34 -20.97 22.67
CA ILE A 450 4.45 -20.93 21.72
C ILE A 450 3.96 -21.43 20.36
N ARG A 451 4.10 -20.58 19.32
CA ARG A 451 3.74 -20.92 17.94
C ARG A 451 4.96 -20.93 17.05
N GLU A 452 4.80 -21.45 15.83
CA GLU A 452 5.88 -21.46 14.83
C GLU A 452 6.08 -20.09 14.18
N ASP A 453 4.98 -19.33 14.04
CA ASP A 453 5.00 -17.97 13.52
C ASP A 453 5.44 -16.98 14.60
N GLU A 454 6.17 -15.97 14.17
CA GLU A 454 6.55 -14.83 15.01
C GLU A 454 5.32 -13.96 15.32
N ASN A 455 5.19 -13.52 16.56
CA ASN A 455 4.14 -12.65 17.05
C ASN A 455 4.36 -11.22 16.54
N PRO A 456 3.47 -10.69 15.69
CA PRO A 456 3.57 -9.33 15.15
C PRO A 456 3.77 -8.27 16.24
N ARG A 457 3.08 -8.39 17.37
CA ARG A 457 3.16 -7.40 18.46
C ARG A 457 4.53 -7.40 19.12
N SER A 458 5.15 -8.57 19.31
CA SER A 458 6.50 -8.69 19.86
C SER A 458 7.53 -8.08 18.92
N LEU A 459 7.41 -8.34 17.62
CA LEU A 459 8.29 -7.77 16.59
C LEU A 459 8.23 -6.24 16.58
N VAL A 460 7.02 -5.67 16.64
CA VAL A 460 6.84 -4.22 16.70
C VAL A 460 7.40 -3.63 18.00
N LYS A 461 7.08 -4.21 19.16
CA LYS A 461 7.60 -3.73 20.44
C LYS A 461 9.11 -3.77 20.52
N ASN A 462 9.73 -4.81 19.96
CA ASN A 462 11.17 -4.91 19.87
C ASN A 462 11.75 -3.79 19.00
N ALA A 463 11.23 -3.61 17.79
CA ALA A 463 11.67 -2.54 16.89
C ALA A 463 11.47 -1.15 17.51
N ALA A 464 10.36 -0.93 18.23
CA ALA A 464 10.04 0.33 18.90
C ALA A 464 11.09 0.74 19.95
N ARG A 465 11.81 -0.21 20.57
CA ARG A 465 12.87 0.10 21.54
C ARG A 465 14.09 0.72 20.91
N ASP A 466 14.36 0.34 19.66
CA ASP A 466 15.50 0.84 18.88
C ASP A 466 15.17 2.15 18.15
N VAL A 467 13.94 2.66 18.27
CA VAL A 467 13.53 3.95 17.71
C VAL A 467 14.07 5.08 18.60
N GLU A 468 14.77 6.03 18.00
CA GLU A 468 15.30 7.20 18.68
C GLU A 468 14.17 8.13 19.13
N ASP A 469 14.39 8.84 20.24
CA ASP A 469 13.39 9.77 20.77
C ASP A 469 13.10 10.93 19.79
N GLU A 470 14.08 11.31 18.97
CA GLU A 470 13.96 12.39 17.98
C GLU A 470 12.96 12.04 16.87
N ASP A 471 13.08 10.83 16.31
CA ASP A 471 12.18 10.34 15.26
C ASP A 471 10.74 10.23 15.78
N ALA A 472 10.59 9.77 17.03
CA ALA A 472 9.29 9.67 17.67
C ALA A 472 8.68 11.05 17.96
N MET A 473 9.48 12.04 18.37
CA MET A 473 9.00 13.42 18.56
C MET A 473 8.60 14.08 17.24
N GLN A 474 9.36 13.86 16.17
CA GLN A 474 9.01 14.34 14.84
C GLN A 474 7.68 13.76 14.36
N LEU A 475 7.47 12.45 14.50
CA LEU A 475 6.20 11.82 14.16
C LEU A 475 5.03 12.41 14.96
N ILE A 476 5.24 12.74 16.25
CA ILE A 476 4.21 13.40 17.05
C ILE A 476 3.87 14.78 16.45
N GLY A 477 4.87 15.56 16.05
CA GLY A 477 4.66 16.84 15.36
C GLY A 477 3.85 16.69 14.08
N ASP A 478 4.25 15.74 13.21
CA ASP A 478 3.52 15.41 11.98
C ASP A 478 2.06 15.00 12.27
N THR A 479 1.85 14.22 13.33
CA THR A 479 0.50 13.79 13.75
C THR A 479 -0.32 14.97 14.27
N VAL A 480 0.29 15.94 14.98
CA VAL A 480 -0.39 17.18 15.39
C VAL A 480 -0.83 17.99 14.18
N GLU A 481 0.00 18.12 13.14
CA GLU A 481 -0.42 18.79 11.90
C GLU A 481 -1.56 18.04 11.21
N SER A 482 -1.55 16.70 11.26
CA SER A 482 -2.66 15.88 10.74
C SER A 482 -3.96 16.10 11.51
N VAL A 483 -3.92 16.10 12.85
CA VAL A 483 -5.08 16.30 13.74
C VAL A 483 -5.74 17.66 13.48
N PHE A 484 -4.94 18.72 13.39
CA PHE A 484 -5.45 20.07 13.16
C PHE A 484 -5.78 20.34 11.68
N GLY A 485 -5.15 19.61 10.76
CA GLY A 485 -5.36 19.73 9.32
C GLY A 485 -4.61 20.90 8.68
N SER A 486 -4.98 21.20 7.42
CA SER A 486 -4.27 22.19 6.61
C SER A 486 -4.27 23.59 7.24
N GLY A 487 -3.09 24.19 7.38
CA GLY A 487 -2.91 25.52 7.97
C GLY A 487 -2.43 25.49 9.43
N ALA A 488 -2.35 24.29 10.04
CA ALA A 488 -1.62 24.07 11.27
C ALA A 488 -0.13 23.86 11.02
N TYR A 489 0.68 24.36 11.95
CA TYR A 489 2.14 24.18 11.95
C TYR A 489 2.59 23.81 13.35
N ALA A 490 3.11 22.60 13.49
CA ALA A 490 3.55 22.08 14.78
C ALA A 490 4.94 22.64 15.12
N VAL A 491 5.13 23.09 16.37
CA VAL A 491 6.41 23.65 16.83
C VAL A 491 6.85 23.10 18.18
N GLY A 492 8.17 22.99 18.35
CA GLY A 492 8.80 22.44 19.56
C GLY A 492 8.92 20.91 19.58
N PHE A 493 8.69 20.24 18.45
CA PHE A 493 8.78 18.77 18.33
C PHE A 493 10.16 18.25 17.90
N ASN A 494 11.15 19.13 17.74
CA ASN A 494 12.54 18.72 17.53
C ASN A 494 13.30 18.63 18.86
N THR A 495 14.43 17.92 18.86
CA THR A 495 15.24 17.70 20.07
C THR A 495 16.04 18.92 20.51
N ASP A 496 16.39 19.80 19.58
CA ASP A 496 17.10 21.04 19.89
C ASP A 496 16.17 22.10 20.54
N GLY A 497 14.85 21.85 20.54
CA GLY A 497 13.85 22.78 21.04
C GLY A 497 13.74 24.05 20.20
N GLU A 498 14.26 24.02 18.97
CA GLU A 498 14.14 25.11 18.02
C GLU A 498 12.68 25.24 17.56
N LEU A 499 12.19 26.47 17.51
CA LEU A 499 10.89 26.72 16.92
C LEU A 499 11.03 26.63 15.40
N GLU A 500 10.37 25.64 14.80
CA GLU A 500 10.41 25.45 13.36
C GLU A 500 9.85 26.65 12.60
N SER A 501 10.33 26.87 11.38
CA SER A 501 9.97 28.03 10.58
C SER A 501 8.55 27.90 10.02
N VAL A 502 7.58 28.44 10.75
CA VAL A 502 6.22 28.69 10.24
C VAL A 502 6.32 29.55 8.96
N PRO A 503 5.66 29.20 7.83
CA PRO A 503 5.82 29.91 6.56
C PRO A 503 5.41 31.38 6.66
N ASP A 504 6.03 32.25 5.87
CA ASP A 504 5.67 33.67 5.79
C ASP A 504 4.70 33.90 4.62
N SER A 505 3.41 33.75 4.88
CA SER A 505 2.33 33.95 3.90
C SER A 505 1.18 34.78 4.47
N GLN A 506 0.32 35.29 3.58
CA GLN A 506 -0.86 36.08 3.93
C GLN A 506 -1.98 35.24 4.57
N ASN A 507 -1.99 33.92 4.38
CA ASN A 507 -2.96 33.04 5.03
C ASN A 507 -2.75 33.05 6.55
N ILE A 508 -3.84 33.00 7.32
CA ILE A 508 -3.78 32.82 8.77
C ILE A 508 -3.24 31.41 9.06
N LYS A 509 -2.21 31.32 9.90
CA LYS A 509 -1.59 30.05 10.32
C LYS A 509 -1.91 29.77 11.78
N VAL A 510 -2.26 28.53 12.08
CA VAL A 510 -2.43 28.05 13.45
C VAL A 510 -1.14 27.39 13.90
N VAL A 511 -0.43 28.02 14.83
CA VAL A 511 0.85 27.52 15.34
C VAL A 511 0.59 26.72 16.61
N VAL A 512 0.84 25.42 16.54
CA VAL A 512 0.49 24.47 17.59
C VAL A 512 1.76 24.02 18.31
N LYS A 513 1.90 24.41 19.58
CA LYS A 513 3.10 24.09 20.37
C LYS A 513 2.97 22.77 21.09
N ASN A 514 4.08 22.10 21.32
CA ASN A 514 4.16 20.92 22.20
C ASN A 514 3.99 21.23 23.70
N GLY A 515 3.84 22.49 24.11
CA GLY A 515 3.72 22.92 25.51
C GLY A 515 3.14 24.33 25.62
N PRO A 516 3.11 24.93 26.83
CA PRO A 516 2.56 26.27 27.03
C PRO A 516 3.42 27.33 26.34
N TRP A 517 2.79 28.38 25.79
CA TRP A 517 3.45 29.52 25.16
C TRP A 517 4.02 30.51 26.19
N SER A 518 5.13 31.16 25.82
CA SER A 518 5.69 32.32 26.54
C SER A 518 5.81 33.54 25.64
N GLU A 519 5.88 34.73 26.23
CA GLU A 519 6.04 36.00 25.50
C GLU A 519 7.26 35.97 24.56
N ASP A 520 8.40 35.44 25.02
CA ASP A 520 9.63 35.39 24.25
C ASP A 520 9.48 34.51 22.99
N GLU A 521 8.84 33.34 23.12
CA GLU A 521 8.64 32.38 22.02
C GLU A 521 7.59 32.85 21.02
N VAL A 522 6.49 33.43 21.48
CA VAL A 522 5.50 34.07 20.60
C VAL A 522 6.15 35.22 19.84
N GLY A 523 6.93 36.04 20.53
CA GLY A 523 7.73 37.10 19.92
C GLY A 523 8.74 36.57 18.88
N GLU A 524 9.35 35.41 19.12
CA GLU A 524 10.25 34.73 18.19
C GLU A 524 9.54 34.31 16.90
N ILE A 525 8.38 33.65 16.99
CA ILE A 525 7.58 33.24 15.83
C ILE A 525 7.10 34.45 15.02
N ILE A 526 6.58 35.49 15.70
CA ILE A 526 6.07 36.71 15.05
C ILE A 526 7.20 37.46 14.33
N LYS A 527 8.40 37.55 14.91
CA LYS A 527 9.52 38.30 14.31
C LYS A 527 10.33 37.48 13.30
N ASN A 528 10.39 36.17 13.48
CA ASN A 528 11.20 35.19 12.73
C ASN A 528 12.64 35.66 12.47
N GLN A 529 13.39 36.04 13.51
CA GLN A 529 14.75 36.58 13.34
C GLN A 529 15.79 35.46 13.15
N PRO A 530 16.80 35.64 12.26
CA PRO A 530 17.16 36.86 11.53
C PRO A 530 16.50 36.99 10.14
N ALA A 531 15.76 35.98 9.67
CA ALA A 531 15.14 35.99 8.34
C ALA A 531 14.16 37.16 8.16
N GLY A 532 13.48 37.54 9.25
CA GLY A 532 12.38 38.48 9.27
C GLY A 532 11.10 37.83 8.77
N ARG A 533 9.97 38.23 9.38
CA ARG A 533 8.62 37.93 8.88
C ARG A 533 7.96 39.21 8.37
N GLN A 534 7.36 39.15 7.20
CA GLN A 534 6.55 40.22 6.61
C GLN A 534 5.12 40.16 7.12
N TRP A 535 4.46 38.99 7.05
CA TRP A 535 3.07 38.78 7.44
C TRP A 535 2.99 38.36 8.91
N ARG A 536 3.19 39.35 9.79
CA ARG A 536 3.31 39.14 11.24
C ARG A 536 1.97 38.96 11.94
N ASN A 537 0.90 39.48 11.34
CA ASN A 537 -0.45 39.45 11.87
C ASN A 537 -1.31 38.36 11.20
N THR A 538 -0.73 37.17 11.04
CA THR A 538 -1.38 36.00 10.41
C THR A 538 -1.09 34.74 11.22
N LEU A 539 -1.06 34.85 12.54
CA LEU A 539 -0.61 33.80 13.46
C LEU A 539 -1.60 33.68 14.62
N VAL A 540 -2.10 32.46 14.83
CA VAL A 540 -2.93 32.08 15.98
C VAL A 540 -2.18 31.03 16.78
N PHE A 541 -2.07 31.20 18.09
CA PHE A 541 -1.18 30.37 18.93
C PHE A 541 -1.99 29.39 19.78
N VAL A 542 -1.76 28.10 19.57
CA VAL A 542 -2.46 26.99 20.25
C VAL A 542 -1.49 26.21 21.12
N GLN A 543 -1.95 25.77 22.28
CA GLN A 543 -1.18 24.98 23.25
C GLN A 543 -1.99 23.81 23.84
N PRO A 544 -1.32 22.84 24.51
CA PRO A 544 -1.98 21.76 25.22
C PRO A 544 -2.76 22.27 26.45
N LYS A 545 -3.86 21.58 26.79
CA LYS A 545 -4.72 21.91 27.95
C LYS A 545 -3.99 21.77 29.29
N ASN A 546 -4.30 22.64 30.26
CA ASN A 546 -3.80 22.59 31.64
C ASN A 546 -2.26 22.65 31.76
N GLU A 547 -1.61 23.51 30.97
CA GLU A 547 -0.15 23.72 31.00
C GLU A 547 0.68 22.43 30.77
N LYS A 548 0.10 21.41 30.11
CA LYS A 548 0.80 20.16 29.81
C LYS A 548 1.89 20.38 28.78
N THR A 549 2.96 19.60 28.88
CA THR A 549 4.04 19.58 27.89
C THR A 549 4.22 18.17 27.32
N ILE A 550 4.37 18.08 26.01
CA ILE A 550 4.72 16.90 25.22
C ILE A 550 6.23 17.02 24.91
N SER A 551 7.04 16.15 25.50
CA SER A 551 8.51 16.12 25.46
C SER A 551 9.02 14.69 25.71
N THR A 552 10.27 14.50 26.15
CA THR A 552 10.95 13.20 26.29
C THR A 552 11.07 12.67 27.75
N THR A 553 10.42 13.31 28.72
CA THR A 553 10.36 12.95 30.14
C THR A 553 9.30 11.88 30.50
N LYS A 554 9.31 11.40 31.76
CA LYS A 554 8.46 10.28 32.26
C LYS A 554 6.94 10.42 32.06
N GLN A 555 6.39 11.63 31.94
CA GLN A 555 4.96 11.80 31.65
C GLN A 555 4.60 11.43 30.19
N GLN A 556 5.61 11.27 29.31
CA GLN A 556 5.45 11.08 27.88
C GLN A 556 5.71 9.66 27.38
N GLU A 557 6.00 8.68 28.24
CA GLU A 557 5.94 7.25 27.85
C GLU A 557 4.63 6.93 27.11
N LYS A 558 3.56 7.66 27.42
CA LYS A 558 2.27 7.54 26.73
C LYS A 558 2.32 8.00 25.27
N PHE A 559 2.89 9.16 24.94
CA PHE A 559 2.93 9.66 23.55
C PHE A 559 4.12 9.08 22.80
N LEU A 560 5.30 9.19 23.39
CA LEU A 560 6.56 8.74 22.83
C LEU A 560 6.56 7.22 22.62
N GLY A 561 6.13 6.44 23.62
CA GLY A 561 6.05 4.99 23.49
C GLY A 561 5.09 4.57 22.37
N LYS A 562 3.98 5.29 22.19
CA LYS A 562 3.03 5.02 21.12
C LYS A 562 3.58 5.40 19.74
N ALA A 563 4.21 6.57 19.61
CA ALA A 563 4.89 6.98 18.39
C ALA A 563 6.00 5.99 17.99
N LYS A 564 6.79 5.51 18.97
CA LYS A 564 7.78 4.46 18.76
C LYS A 564 7.16 3.14 18.29
N GLU A 565 5.99 2.76 18.79
CA GLU A 565 5.25 1.59 18.29
C GLU A 565 4.77 1.79 16.84
N VAL A 566 4.33 2.98 16.45
CA VAL A 566 3.96 3.31 15.06
C VAL A 566 5.18 3.19 14.12
N ILE A 567 6.32 3.76 14.53
CA ILE A 567 7.57 3.68 13.76
C ILE A 567 8.09 2.25 13.72
N GLY A 568 8.12 1.56 14.85
CA GLY A 568 8.52 0.15 14.95
C GLY A 568 7.68 -0.76 14.08
N ALA A 569 6.36 -0.51 13.99
CA ALA A 569 5.48 -1.23 13.07
C ALA A 569 5.85 -0.98 11.62
N LYS A 570 6.08 0.28 11.24
CA LYS A 570 6.54 0.64 9.89
C LYS A 570 7.85 -0.06 9.51
N LEU A 571 8.84 -0.04 10.41
CA LEU A 571 10.14 -0.68 10.20
C LEU A 571 10.03 -2.18 9.98
N ARG A 572 9.13 -2.86 10.71
CA ARG A 572 8.92 -4.31 10.57
C ARG A 572 8.02 -4.68 9.40
N GLN A 573 7.06 -3.82 9.06
CA GLN A 573 6.19 -4.05 7.90
C GLN A 573 7.00 -4.16 6.60
N ASP A 574 8.07 -3.38 6.49
CA ASP A 574 8.96 -3.36 5.31
C ASP A 574 10.02 -4.49 5.32
N ASP A 575 10.02 -5.37 6.33
CA ASP A 575 10.98 -6.48 6.46
C ASP A 575 10.62 -7.64 5.52
N PRO A 576 11.42 -7.92 4.45
CA PRO A 576 11.11 -8.94 3.45
C PRO A 576 11.33 -10.38 3.96
N SER A 577 11.85 -10.56 5.17
CA SER A 577 12.02 -11.88 5.79
C SER A 577 10.73 -12.41 6.43
N LEU A 578 9.77 -11.52 6.71
CA LEU A 578 8.48 -11.86 7.29
C LEU A 578 7.50 -12.39 6.23
N SER A 579 6.54 -13.21 6.67
CA SER A 579 5.47 -13.70 5.80
C SER A 579 4.47 -12.59 5.47
N ASP A 580 3.79 -12.70 4.32
CA ASP A 580 2.75 -11.74 3.90
C ASP A 580 1.62 -11.59 4.95
N GLU A 581 1.30 -12.68 5.66
CA GLU A 581 0.29 -12.69 6.73
C GLU A 581 0.75 -11.86 7.94
N ILE A 582 2.00 -12.05 8.38
CA ILE A 582 2.59 -11.26 9.47
C ILE A 582 2.70 -9.79 9.07
N GLN A 583 3.17 -9.48 7.85
CA GLN A 583 3.25 -8.09 7.37
C GLN A 583 1.86 -7.42 7.35
N SER A 584 0.81 -8.15 6.96
CA SER A 584 -0.56 -7.64 6.98
C SER A 584 -1.05 -7.35 8.40
N GLU A 585 -0.78 -8.24 9.36
CA GLU A 585 -1.12 -8.00 10.77
C GLU A 585 -0.32 -6.83 11.37
N ILE A 586 0.97 -6.69 11.03
CA ILE A 586 1.78 -5.53 11.45
C ILE A 586 1.21 -4.23 10.88
N LYS A 587 0.79 -4.21 9.61
CA LYS A 587 0.15 -3.04 9.00
C LYS A 587 -1.14 -2.65 9.72
N LYS A 588 -1.93 -3.65 10.15
CA LYS A 588 -3.13 -3.40 10.95
C LYS A 588 -2.78 -2.81 12.32
N LEU A 589 -1.78 -3.37 13.00
CA LEU A 589 -1.28 -2.82 14.26
C LEU A 589 -0.74 -1.39 14.11
N GLN A 590 -0.05 -1.09 13.01
CA GLN A 590 0.42 0.27 12.71
C GLN A 590 -0.74 1.27 12.70
N GLY A 591 -1.86 0.92 12.02
CA GLY A 591 -3.08 1.73 12.02
C GLY A 591 -3.66 1.89 13.43
N GLU A 592 -3.85 0.77 14.16
CA GLU A 592 -4.34 0.81 15.54
C GLU A 592 -3.48 1.68 16.47
N TYR A 593 -2.15 1.68 16.29
CA TYR A 593 -1.23 2.50 17.07
C TYR A 593 -1.23 3.97 16.64
N ALA A 594 -1.43 4.26 15.35
CA ALA A 594 -1.56 5.62 14.85
C ALA A 594 -2.86 6.27 15.34
N ASP A 595 -3.98 5.56 15.26
CA ASP A 595 -5.28 6.01 15.76
C ASP A 595 -5.22 6.28 17.28
N ASP A 596 -4.60 5.39 18.07
CA ASP A 596 -4.40 5.62 19.52
C ASP A 596 -3.46 6.80 19.81
N LEU A 597 -2.50 7.12 18.93
CA LEU A 597 -1.68 8.33 19.07
C LEU A 597 -2.51 9.58 18.79
N GLU A 598 -3.32 9.55 17.74
CA GLU A 598 -4.23 10.63 17.33
C GLU A 598 -5.23 10.96 18.46
N ASP A 599 -5.97 9.97 18.95
CA ASP A 599 -6.92 10.09 20.07
C ASP A 599 -6.27 10.74 21.32
N ARG A 600 -5.02 10.35 21.60
CA ARG A 600 -4.26 10.89 22.74
C ARG A 600 -3.93 12.36 22.53
N LEU A 601 -3.56 12.77 21.31
CA LEU A 601 -3.20 14.14 20.98
C LEU A 601 -4.44 15.03 20.94
N GLU A 602 -5.54 14.59 20.34
CA GLU A 602 -6.83 15.29 20.38
C GLU A 602 -7.27 15.59 21.82
N SER A 603 -7.12 14.60 22.69
CA SER A 603 -7.40 14.74 24.13
C SER A 603 -6.43 15.68 24.85
N ALA A 604 -5.22 15.87 24.33
CA ALA A 604 -4.18 16.71 24.95
C ALA A 604 -4.39 18.20 24.63
N TYR A 605 -4.85 18.51 23.43
CA TYR A 605 -4.99 19.87 22.91
C TYR A 605 -6.34 20.52 23.20
N GLY A 606 -6.34 21.86 23.20
CA GLY A 606 -7.57 22.67 23.15
C GLY A 606 -7.56 23.97 23.94
N GLU A 607 -6.40 24.65 24.01
CA GLU A 607 -6.28 26.03 24.49
C GLU A 607 -5.65 26.91 23.42
N VAL A 608 -6.13 28.16 23.28
CA VAL A 608 -5.60 29.20 22.39
C VAL A 608 -5.22 30.44 23.20
N ILE A 609 -4.17 31.13 22.77
CA ILE A 609 -3.78 32.43 23.31
C ILE A 609 -4.46 33.52 22.47
N ASP A 610 -5.48 34.15 23.07
CA ASP A 610 -6.31 35.17 22.42
C ASP A 610 -5.90 36.58 22.86
N GLY A 611 -5.61 37.47 21.91
CA GLY A 611 -5.26 38.85 22.20
C GLY A 611 -4.90 39.69 20.97
N ASP A 612 -5.28 40.97 21.00
CA ASP A 612 -5.15 41.91 19.87
C ASP A 612 -3.69 42.26 19.49
N ASN A 613 -2.74 42.08 20.41
CA ASN A 613 -1.34 42.46 20.20
C ASN A 613 -0.38 41.58 21.02
N LEU A 614 -0.27 40.32 20.60
CA LEU A 614 0.59 39.33 21.26
C LEU A 614 2.09 39.67 21.21
N LEU A 615 2.51 40.60 20.35
CA LEU A 615 3.91 41.01 20.24
C LEU A 615 4.37 41.97 21.34
N SER A 616 3.46 42.79 21.87
CA SER A 616 3.82 43.85 22.84
C SER A 616 2.87 43.97 24.03
N ALA A 617 1.81 43.17 24.08
CA ALA A 617 0.85 43.09 25.18
C ALA A 617 0.49 41.62 25.50
N TYR A 618 1.48 40.71 25.49
CA TYR A 618 1.26 39.29 25.80
C TYR A 618 0.66 39.07 27.19
N ASP A 619 1.08 39.85 28.19
CA ASP A 619 0.54 39.79 29.56
C ASP A 619 -0.96 40.11 29.66
N ASP A 620 -1.53 40.78 28.66
CA ASP A 620 -2.96 41.11 28.59
C ASP A 620 -3.77 40.06 27.80
N ALA A 621 -3.10 39.06 27.18
CA ALA A 621 -3.75 37.99 26.43
C ALA A 621 -4.51 37.02 27.34
N ALA A 622 -5.63 36.50 26.84
CA ALA A 622 -6.44 35.51 27.54
C ALA A 622 -6.11 34.10 27.05
N GLU A 623 -5.88 33.18 27.99
CA GLU A 623 -5.91 31.75 27.70
C GLU A 623 -7.38 31.29 27.64
N MET A 624 -7.82 30.85 26.47
CA MET A 624 -9.19 30.42 26.23
C MET A 624 -9.24 28.99 25.70
N SER A 625 -10.26 28.22 26.10
CA SER A 625 -10.46 26.90 25.52
C SER A 625 -10.95 27.00 24.08
N LEU A 626 -10.51 26.10 23.20
CA LEU A 626 -10.93 26.08 21.80
C LEU A 626 -12.44 25.90 21.63
N GLU A 627 -13.10 25.16 22.54
CA GLU A 627 -14.56 25.05 22.65
C GLU A 627 -15.28 26.40 22.80
N ASN A 628 -14.64 27.38 23.46
CA ASN A 628 -15.21 28.71 23.65
C ASN A 628 -14.78 29.69 22.56
N PHE A 629 -13.61 29.47 21.96
CA PHE A 629 -13.08 30.31 20.90
C PHE A 629 -13.78 30.07 19.57
N THR A 630 -13.98 28.80 19.21
CA THR A 630 -14.60 28.40 17.93
C THR A 630 -16.04 27.96 18.17
N ALA A 631 -16.96 28.37 17.30
CA ALA A 631 -18.37 27.96 17.37
C ALA A 631 -18.66 26.67 16.56
N ALA A 632 -17.62 26.02 16.02
CA ALA A 632 -17.71 24.84 15.17
C ALA A 632 -17.63 23.54 15.99
N GLU A 633 -18.15 22.43 15.45
CA GLU A 633 -18.10 21.13 16.13
C GLU A 633 -16.66 20.55 16.18
N ASP A 634 -15.86 20.77 15.12
CA ASP A 634 -14.46 20.34 15.06
C ASP A 634 -13.53 21.45 15.55
N GLU A 635 -13.41 21.58 16.88
CA GLU A 635 -12.69 22.65 17.56
C GLU A 635 -11.17 22.68 17.28
N LEU A 636 -10.56 21.53 16.96
CA LEU A 636 -9.13 21.44 16.65
C LEU A 636 -8.83 21.77 15.19
N ASN A 637 -9.83 21.92 14.32
CA ASN A 637 -9.58 22.18 12.91
C ASN A 637 -8.95 23.57 12.71
N ALA A 638 -7.80 23.62 12.07
CA ALA A 638 -7.03 24.85 11.86
C ALA A 638 -7.82 25.93 11.11
N SER A 639 -8.65 25.55 10.13
CA SER A 639 -9.48 26.51 9.39
C SER A 639 -10.58 27.11 10.28
N ASN A 640 -11.18 26.32 11.18
CA ASN A 640 -12.17 26.81 12.13
C ASN A 640 -11.54 27.76 13.16
N ILE A 641 -10.34 27.43 13.64
CA ILE A 641 -9.57 28.26 14.57
C ILE A 641 -9.15 29.57 13.89
N ALA A 642 -8.65 29.50 12.64
CA ALA A 642 -8.29 30.68 11.87
C ALA A 642 -9.48 31.61 11.63
N ALA A 643 -10.64 31.05 11.25
CA ALA A 643 -11.88 31.82 11.04
C ALA A 643 -12.39 32.48 12.34
N ALA A 644 -12.22 31.82 13.49
CA ALA A 644 -12.58 32.39 14.79
C ALA A 644 -11.67 33.54 15.23
N ALA A 645 -10.44 33.59 14.73
CA ALA A 645 -9.49 34.67 14.99
C ALA A 645 -9.70 35.91 14.11
N GLU A 646 -10.59 35.83 13.11
CA GLU A 646 -10.86 36.95 12.20
C GLU A 646 -11.59 38.09 12.93
N ALA A 647 -11.14 39.31 12.67
CA ALA A 647 -11.73 40.51 13.22
C ALA A 647 -13.19 40.69 12.78
N ASP A 648 -14.04 41.19 13.69
CA ASP A 648 -15.37 41.63 13.28
C ASP A 648 -15.31 42.93 12.43
N PRO A 649 -16.29 43.17 11.55
CA PRO A 649 -16.26 44.31 10.63
C PRO A 649 -16.09 45.68 11.32
N PHE A 650 -16.60 45.88 12.54
CA PHE A 650 -16.47 47.16 13.23
C PHE A 650 -15.04 47.42 13.70
N ASP A 651 -14.29 46.38 14.06
CA ASP A 651 -12.90 46.52 14.46
C ASP A 651 -11.98 46.81 13.29
N LEU A 652 -12.28 46.27 12.10
CA LEU A 652 -11.63 46.69 10.85
C LEU A 652 -11.95 48.17 10.56
N GLN A 653 -13.22 48.55 10.54
CA GLN A 653 -13.69 49.91 10.22
C GLN A 653 -13.01 50.99 11.10
N ARG A 654 -12.82 50.71 12.40
CA ARG A 654 -12.16 51.63 13.35
C ARG A 654 -10.71 51.97 12.96
N ASN A 655 -10.02 51.07 12.28
CA ASN A 655 -8.60 51.18 11.96
C ASN A 655 -8.32 51.66 10.52
N VAL A 656 -9.25 51.41 9.58
CA VAL A 656 -9.07 51.74 8.15
C VAL A 656 -8.65 53.19 7.91
N TRP A 657 -9.33 54.17 8.53
CA TRP A 657 -8.97 55.58 8.32
C TRP A 657 -7.53 55.89 8.76
N SER A 658 -7.07 55.32 9.87
CA SER A 658 -5.69 55.52 10.34
C SER A 658 -4.68 54.99 9.33
N ILE A 659 -4.93 53.78 8.82
CA ILE A 659 -4.06 53.12 7.85
C ILE A 659 -4.02 53.90 6.53
N VAL A 660 -5.19 54.25 5.99
CA VAL A 660 -5.32 55.01 4.74
C VAL A 660 -4.67 56.38 4.87
N GLN A 661 -4.94 57.09 5.97
CA GLN A 661 -4.35 58.42 6.22
C GLN A 661 -2.81 58.34 6.31
N ASP A 662 -2.26 57.37 7.03
CA ASP A 662 -0.81 57.21 7.14
C ASP A 662 -0.17 56.88 5.79
N ARG A 663 -0.80 56.01 4.99
CA ARG A 663 -0.33 55.69 3.64
C ARG A 663 -0.38 56.91 2.73
N LEU A 664 -1.51 57.64 2.68
CA LEU A 664 -1.68 58.86 1.87
C LEU A 664 -0.85 60.06 2.35
N ASN A 665 -0.42 60.10 3.60
CA ASN A 665 0.57 61.09 4.05
C ASN A 665 1.98 60.78 3.55
N SER A 666 2.27 59.50 3.30
CA SER A 666 3.58 59.02 2.84
C SER A 666 3.69 58.90 1.32
N ARG A 667 2.57 58.67 0.64
CA ARG A 667 2.41 58.45 -0.81
C ARG A 667 1.23 59.28 -1.31
N SER A 668 1.21 59.65 -2.60
CA SER A 668 0.08 60.39 -3.17
C SER A 668 -1.22 59.57 -3.30
N GLU A 669 -1.10 58.25 -3.33
CA GLU A 669 -2.19 57.29 -3.54
C GLU A 669 -1.91 55.95 -2.81
N THR A 670 -2.95 55.16 -2.58
CA THR A 670 -2.88 53.79 -2.01
C THR A 670 -4.03 52.94 -2.54
N THR A 671 -3.86 51.63 -2.70
CA THR A 671 -4.98 50.72 -3.04
C THR A 671 -5.64 50.15 -1.78
N ILE A 672 -6.80 49.49 -1.93
CA ILE A 672 -7.42 48.75 -0.82
C ILE A 672 -6.60 47.50 -0.49
N ASP A 673 -6.02 46.82 -1.48
CA ASP A 673 -5.10 45.70 -1.27
C ASP A 673 -3.89 46.11 -0.41
N ASP A 674 -3.33 47.29 -0.68
CA ASP A 674 -2.29 47.91 0.13
C ASP A 674 -2.72 48.13 1.60
N VAL A 675 -4.00 48.45 1.85
CA VAL A 675 -4.56 48.59 3.20
C VAL A 675 -4.70 47.23 3.87
N TYR A 676 -5.20 46.23 3.14
CA TYR A 676 -5.30 44.84 3.59
C TYR A 676 -3.92 44.26 3.96
N GLU A 677 -2.90 44.45 3.11
CA GLU A 677 -1.53 44.07 3.41
C GLU A 677 -1.02 44.72 4.71
N LYS A 678 -1.39 45.98 4.96
CA LYS A 678 -0.95 46.68 6.17
C LYS A 678 -1.58 46.09 7.44
N PHE A 679 -2.83 45.63 7.38
CA PHE A 679 -3.45 44.85 8.46
C PHE A 679 -2.69 43.54 8.72
N LEU A 680 -2.31 42.80 7.67
CA LEU A 680 -1.57 41.54 7.79
C LEU A 680 -0.10 41.71 8.28
N MET A 681 0.52 42.86 8.02
CA MET A 681 1.93 43.11 8.38
C MET A 681 2.13 43.58 9.82
N ASP A 682 1.14 44.22 10.42
CA ASP A 682 1.27 44.92 11.70
C ASP A 682 0.45 44.21 12.79
N PRO A 683 1.09 43.49 13.73
CA PRO A 683 0.40 42.72 14.76
C PRO A 683 -0.26 43.60 15.84
N THR A 684 -0.31 44.92 15.64
CA THR A 684 -1.07 45.86 16.46
C THR A 684 -2.48 46.10 15.93
N TYR A 685 -2.77 45.66 14.70
CA TYR A 685 -4.09 45.69 14.10
C TYR A 685 -4.78 44.33 14.26
N PRO A 686 -6.12 44.28 14.22
CA PRO A 686 -6.83 43.01 14.25
C PRO A 686 -6.63 42.22 12.95
N ILE A 687 -6.70 40.89 13.00
CA ILE A 687 -6.43 40.01 11.85
C ILE A 687 -7.56 40.15 10.81
N PRO A 688 -7.28 40.61 9.58
CA PRO A 688 -8.32 40.73 8.57
C PRO A 688 -8.64 39.34 8.01
N GLY A 689 -9.91 38.92 8.06
CA GLY A 689 -10.31 37.61 7.53
C GLY A 689 -10.17 37.49 6.01
N SER A 690 -10.49 38.56 5.28
CA SER A 690 -10.31 38.61 3.82
C SER A 690 -10.10 40.04 3.33
N VAL A 691 -9.58 40.17 2.10
CA VAL A 691 -9.51 41.46 1.42
C VAL A 691 -10.90 42.09 1.25
N GLN A 692 -11.94 41.27 1.01
CA GLN A 692 -13.32 41.76 0.90
C GLN A 692 -13.82 42.37 2.20
N ALA A 693 -13.49 41.78 3.36
CA ALA A 693 -13.84 42.37 4.65
C ALA A 693 -13.18 43.75 4.85
N VAL A 694 -11.99 43.97 4.27
CA VAL A 694 -11.33 45.28 4.26
C VAL A 694 -11.97 46.22 3.24
N VAL A 695 -12.41 45.75 2.07
CA VAL A 695 -13.22 46.54 1.12
C VAL A 695 -14.48 47.06 1.81
N ASP A 696 -15.26 46.17 2.43
CA ASP A 696 -16.49 46.55 3.14
C ASP A 696 -16.20 47.57 4.27
N ALA A 697 -15.10 47.37 5.01
CA ALA A 697 -14.66 48.30 6.05
C ALA A 697 -14.15 49.65 5.49
N VAL A 698 -13.67 49.68 4.24
CA VAL A 698 -13.27 50.90 3.52
C VAL A 698 -14.49 51.69 3.07
N GLU A 699 -15.48 51.03 2.45
CA GLU A 699 -16.75 51.64 2.04
C GLU A 699 -17.42 52.34 3.23
N ASP A 700 -17.65 51.60 4.32
CA ASP A 700 -18.28 52.10 5.54
C ASP A 700 -17.38 53.06 6.35
N GLY A 701 -16.06 52.85 6.32
CA GLY A 701 -15.11 53.58 7.17
C GLY A 701 -14.68 54.94 6.60
N LEU A 702 -14.77 55.11 5.28
CA LEU A 702 -14.27 56.29 4.55
C LEU A 702 -15.36 57.20 3.99
N GLU A 703 -16.65 56.85 4.05
CA GLU A 703 -17.76 57.62 3.46
C GLU A 703 -17.73 59.13 3.81
N GLU A 704 -17.41 59.50 5.05
CA GLU A 704 -17.33 60.90 5.51
C GLU A 704 -15.90 61.49 5.50
N LYS A 705 -14.92 60.80 4.92
CA LYS A 705 -13.50 61.20 4.92
C LYS A 705 -13.14 61.96 3.63
N PRO A 706 -12.11 62.83 3.65
CA PRO A 706 -11.67 63.58 2.47
C PRO A 706 -10.85 62.71 1.51
N VAL A 707 -11.40 61.55 1.10
CA VAL A 707 -10.78 60.57 0.21
C VAL A 707 -11.70 60.38 -0.99
N LEU A 708 -11.13 60.10 -2.16
CA LEU A 708 -11.85 59.67 -3.36
C LEU A 708 -11.31 58.31 -3.79
N ALA A 709 -12.18 57.49 -4.38
CA ALA A 709 -11.82 56.20 -4.95
C ALA A 709 -11.82 56.28 -6.48
N HIS A 710 -10.87 55.60 -7.11
CA HIS A 710 -10.70 55.51 -8.56
C HIS A 710 -10.60 54.05 -8.98
N ASP A 711 -11.51 53.57 -9.83
CA ASP A 711 -11.67 52.15 -10.19
C ASP A 711 -10.85 51.70 -11.41
N GLY A 712 -9.98 52.60 -11.91
CA GLY A 712 -9.17 52.38 -13.09
C GLY A 712 -9.84 52.81 -14.39
N THR A 713 -11.12 53.18 -14.36
CA THR A 713 -11.86 53.81 -15.48
C THR A 713 -12.34 55.22 -15.15
N GLY A 714 -12.33 55.59 -13.87
CA GLY A 714 -12.51 56.96 -13.42
C GLY A 714 -12.71 57.05 -11.91
N PHE A 715 -12.95 58.27 -11.44
CA PHE A 715 -13.32 58.53 -10.06
C PHE A 715 -14.79 58.20 -9.79
N GLN A 716 -15.03 57.57 -8.64
CA GLN A 716 -16.35 57.27 -8.13
C GLN A 716 -16.93 58.44 -7.32
N SER A 717 -18.22 58.71 -7.49
CA SER A 717 -18.94 59.75 -6.75
C SER A 717 -19.33 59.34 -5.32
N GLU A 718 -19.43 58.03 -5.09
CA GLU A 718 -19.79 57.40 -3.82
C GLU A 718 -18.73 56.33 -3.48
N MET A 719 -18.55 56.03 -2.19
CA MET A 719 -17.60 55.02 -1.71
C MET A 719 -18.28 53.64 -1.71
N ASP A 720 -18.81 53.22 -2.85
CA ASP A 720 -19.60 51.99 -3.01
C ASP A 720 -19.14 51.20 -4.25
N ASN A 721 -19.26 49.88 -4.19
CA ASN A 721 -18.83 48.93 -5.23
C ASN A 721 -17.33 49.01 -5.51
N LEU A 722 -16.54 49.18 -4.45
CA LEU A 722 -15.10 49.19 -4.55
C LEU A 722 -14.57 47.77 -4.75
N ASP A 723 -13.40 47.68 -5.37
CA ASP A 723 -12.67 46.44 -5.56
C ASP A 723 -11.26 46.55 -4.92
N PRO A 724 -10.55 45.44 -4.70
CA PRO A 724 -9.22 45.47 -4.07
C PRO A 724 -8.19 46.38 -4.75
N ASP A 725 -8.29 46.57 -6.07
CA ASP A 725 -7.38 47.41 -6.88
C ASP A 725 -7.82 48.88 -6.94
N SER A 726 -9.01 49.22 -6.41
CA SER A 726 -9.51 50.59 -6.32
C SER A 726 -8.47 51.50 -5.63
N VAL A 727 -8.10 52.58 -6.31
CA VAL A 727 -7.08 53.53 -5.85
C VAL A 727 -7.73 54.64 -5.03
N LEU A 728 -7.26 54.80 -3.80
CA LEU A 728 -7.66 55.85 -2.88
C LEU A 728 -6.69 57.03 -2.97
N VAL A 729 -7.22 58.25 -3.03
CA VAL A 729 -6.46 59.50 -3.02
C VAL A 729 -7.12 60.56 -2.14
N LEU A 730 -6.35 61.52 -1.64
CA LEU A 730 -6.92 62.66 -0.92
C LEU A 730 -7.67 63.58 -1.89
N SER A 731 -8.88 63.98 -1.53
CA SER A 731 -9.74 64.81 -2.39
C SER A 731 -9.14 66.17 -2.73
N GLU A 732 -8.21 66.68 -1.92
CA GLU A 732 -7.49 67.95 -2.17
C GLU A 732 -6.41 67.84 -3.25
N ASN A 733 -5.99 66.62 -3.62
CA ASN A 733 -4.95 66.37 -4.62
C ASN A 733 -5.52 66.11 -6.03
N VAL A 734 -6.85 66.13 -6.19
CA VAL A 734 -7.53 65.83 -7.45
C VAL A 734 -8.09 67.10 -8.07
N ASP A 735 -7.59 67.44 -9.26
CA ASP A 735 -8.04 68.58 -10.05
C ASP A 735 -9.30 68.22 -10.85
N ARG A 736 -10.37 69.02 -10.73
CA ARG A 736 -11.61 68.81 -11.49
C ARG A 736 -11.54 69.50 -12.86
N TRP A 737 -11.66 68.75 -13.94
CA TRP A 737 -11.57 69.25 -15.32
C TRP A 737 -12.95 69.47 -15.94
N SER A 738 -13.10 70.62 -16.62
CA SER A 738 -14.21 70.92 -17.50
C SER A 738 -13.86 70.62 -18.97
N VAL A 739 -14.85 70.69 -19.87
CA VAL A 739 -14.63 70.60 -21.34
C VAL A 739 -13.55 71.59 -21.81
N ASP A 740 -13.48 72.78 -21.22
CA ASP A 740 -12.50 73.81 -21.60
C ASP A 740 -11.07 73.43 -21.15
N ASP A 741 -10.93 72.68 -20.05
CA ASP A 741 -9.65 72.17 -19.55
C ASP A 741 -9.15 71.01 -20.42
N ILE A 742 -10.04 70.10 -20.83
CA ILE A 742 -9.74 69.01 -21.78
C ILE A 742 -9.31 69.60 -23.14
N GLU A 743 -10.03 70.61 -23.65
CA GLU A 743 -9.68 71.30 -24.89
C GLU A 743 -8.31 71.99 -24.78
N SER A 744 -8.04 72.64 -23.65
CA SER A 744 -6.74 73.27 -23.38
C SER A 744 -5.61 72.25 -23.34
N GLU A 745 -5.84 71.05 -22.82
CA GLU A 745 -4.85 69.98 -22.81
C GLU A 745 -4.58 69.43 -24.21
N LEU A 746 -5.62 69.22 -25.02
CA LEU A 746 -5.46 68.87 -26.44
C LEU A 746 -4.65 69.94 -27.19
N GLN A 747 -4.95 71.23 -26.99
CA GLN A 747 -4.19 72.34 -27.58
C GLN A 747 -2.73 72.37 -27.12
N ARG A 748 -2.45 72.06 -25.85
CA ARG A 748 -1.08 71.92 -25.33
C ARG A 748 -0.34 70.77 -26.01
N ASN A 749 -0.99 69.63 -26.23
CA ASN A 749 -0.40 68.50 -26.94
C ASN A 749 0.05 68.93 -28.35
N PHE A 750 -0.81 69.60 -29.12
CA PHE A 750 -0.42 70.12 -30.44
C PHE A 750 0.67 71.21 -30.36
N SER A 751 0.57 72.14 -29.40
CA SER A 751 1.59 73.17 -29.18
C SER A 751 2.94 72.61 -28.75
N GLY A 752 2.95 71.42 -28.13
CA GLY A 752 4.14 70.64 -27.75
C GLY A 752 4.82 69.93 -28.91
N GLY A 753 4.28 70.01 -30.13
CA GLY A 753 4.84 69.44 -31.35
C GLY A 753 4.15 68.15 -31.83
N THR A 754 3.11 67.69 -31.12
CA THR A 754 2.30 66.54 -31.56
C THR A 754 1.52 66.92 -32.81
N LYS A 755 1.63 66.15 -33.90
CA LYS A 755 0.92 66.42 -35.17
C LYS A 755 -0.43 65.72 -35.30
N LYS A 756 -0.68 64.69 -34.49
CA LYS A 756 -1.91 63.92 -34.44
C LYS A 756 -2.16 63.36 -33.03
N VAL A 757 -3.40 63.30 -32.61
CA VAL A 757 -3.84 62.71 -31.33
C VAL A 757 -4.89 61.64 -31.65
N ASP A 758 -4.66 60.42 -31.18
CA ASP A 758 -5.66 59.35 -31.22
C ASP A 758 -6.69 59.62 -30.12
N VAL A 759 -7.97 59.73 -30.51
CA VAL A 759 -9.01 60.21 -29.59
C VAL A 759 -9.28 59.20 -28.48
N GLY A 760 -9.37 57.91 -28.80
CA GLY A 760 -9.59 56.85 -27.81
C GLY A 760 -8.42 56.68 -26.86
N THR A 761 -7.19 56.79 -27.34
CA THR A 761 -5.99 56.76 -26.48
C THR A 761 -5.98 57.94 -25.53
N PHE A 762 -6.24 59.15 -26.02
CA PHE A 762 -6.32 60.35 -25.19
C PHE A 762 -7.46 60.27 -24.15
N GLU A 763 -8.60 59.72 -24.55
CA GLU A 763 -9.73 59.49 -23.64
C GLU A 763 -9.33 58.59 -22.46
N LEU A 764 -8.70 57.44 -22.74
CA LEU A 764 -8.20 56.54 -21.69
C LEU A 764 -7.10 57.20 -20.84
N GLU A 765 -6.18 57.96 -21.46
CA GLU A 765 -5.13 58.69 -20.74
C GLU A 765 -5.71 59.71 -19.75
N VAL A 766 -6.82 60.37 -20.08
CA VAL A 766 -7.48 61.32 -19.18
C VAL A 766 -8.26 60.59 -18.08
N LEU A 767 -8.98 59.53 -18.42
CA LEU A 767 -9.82 58.77 -17.48
C LEU A 767 -9.02 57.95 -16.48
N ASN A 768 -7.82 57.50 -16.82
CA ASN A 768 -6.97 56.71 -15.92
C ASN A 768 -6.16 57.56 -14.93
N ARG A 769 -6.28 58.89 -14.97
CA ARG A 769 -5.50 59.79 -14.10
C ARG A 769 -6.07 59.84 -12.71
N THR A 770 -5.23 59.51 -11.72
CA THR A 770 -5.56 59.60 -10.29
C THR A 770 -5.38 61.00 -9.70
N ASP A 771 -4.98 61.99 -10.52
CA ASP A 771 -4.84 63.39 -10.14
C ASP A 771 -5.86 64.31 -10.84
N VAL A 772 -6.67 63.78 -11.76
CA VAL A 772 -7.64 64.55 -12.54
C VAL A 772 -8.99 63.86 -12.60
N TRP A 773 -10.05 64.59 -12.28
CA TRP A 773 -11.42 64.11 -12.39
C TRP A 773 -12.22 64.94 -13.39
N VAL A 774 -12.68 64.31 -14.47
CA VAL A 774 -13.72 64.87 -15.33
C VAL A 774 -15.06 64.74 -14.60
N ASP A 775 -15.39 65.74 -13.79
CA ASP A 775 -16.57 65.78 -12.92
C ASP A 775 -17.85 66.03 -13.74
N SER A 776 -18.32 64.97 -14.41
CA SER A 776 -19.47 64.98 -15.32
C SER A 776 -20.21 63.64 -15.30
N ASP A 777 -21.52 63.67 -15.58
CA ASP A 777 -22.35 62.46 -15.69
C ASP A 777 -21.95 61.59 -16.91
N ASP A 778 -21.25 62.16 -17.89
CA ASP A 778 -20.75 61.46 -19.09
C ASP A 778 -19.38 62.05 -19.51
N PRO A 779 -18.27 61.58 -18.89
CA PRO A 779 -16.92 62.01 -19.23
C PRO A 779 -16.56 61.79 -20.70
N HIS A 780 -17.08 60.72 -21.32
CA HIS A 780 -16.91 60.44 -22.74
C HIS A 780 -17.50 61.57 -23.59
N ASP A 781 -18.74 61.99 -23.34
CA ASP A 781 -19.37 63.09 -24.10
C ASP A 781 -18.60 64.41 -23.95
N ASP A 782 -18.08 64.71 -22.75
CA ASP A 782 -17.30 65.93 -22.53
C ASP A 782 -15.93 65.92 -23.23
N ILE A 783 -15.26 64.76 -23.28
CA ILE A 783 -14.04 64.57 -24.07
C ILE A 783 -14.36 64.68 -25.58
N MET A 784 -15.42 64.03 -26.06
CA MET A 784 -15.85 64.10 -27.46
C MET A 784 -16.26 65.52 -27.87
N ARG A 785 -16.88 66.28 -26.96
CA ARG A 785 -17.19 67.70 -27.17
C ARG A 785 -15.93 68.54 -27.28
N ALA A 786 -14.93 68.33 -26.42
CA ALA A 786 -13.66 69.04 -26.50
C ALA A 786 -12.93 68.76 -27.83
N VAL A 787 -12.83 67.49 -28.22
CA VAL A 787 -12.26 67.05 -29.51
C VAL A 787 -13.02 67.65 -30.69
N GLY A 788 -14.36 67.62 -30.63
CA GLY A 788 -15.23 68.17 -31.68
C GLY A 788 -15.15 69.70 -31.79
N ARG A 789 -14.99 70.43 -30.67
CA ARG A 789 -14.75 71.88 -30.69
C ARG A 789 -13.45 72.21 -31.40
N LEU A 790 -12.36 71.49 -31.06
CA LEU A 790 -11.06 71.70 -31.67
C LEU A 790 -11.07 71.35 -33.17
N ALA A 791 -11.74 70.27 -33.56
CA ALA A 791 -11.91 69.87 -34.97
C ALA A 791 -12.71 70.83 -35.86
N ASN A 792 -13.48 71.77 -35.27
CA ASN A 792 -14.21 72.78 -36.04
C ASN A 792 -13.34 73.98 -36.44
N GLU A 793 -12.11 74.05 -35.96
CA GLU A 793 -11.16 75.07 -36.38
C GLU A 793 -10.48 74.67 -37.70
N ASP A 794 -10.24 75.62 -38.60
CA ASP A 794 -9.66 75.38 -39.94
C ASP A 794 -8.28 74.69 -39.91
N GLN A 795 -7.64 74.65 -38.74
CA GLN A 795 -6.32 74.06 -38.50
C GLN A 795 -6.36 72.56 -38.18
N TYR A 796 -7.50 72.01 -37.74
CA TYR A 796 -7.61 70.61 -37.34
C TYR A 796 -8.62 69.84 -38.19
N VAL A 797 -8.38 68.55 -38.36
CA VAL A 797 -9.32 67.63 -39.04
C VAL A 797 -9.43 66.32 -38.28
N LEU A 798 -10.62 65.74 -38.28
CA LEU A 798 -10.84 64.38 -37.77
C LEU A 798 -10.74 63.38 -38.91
N VAL A 799 -9.91 62.37 -38.73
CA VAL A 799 -9.70 61.30 -39.71
C VAL A 799 -10.08 59.96 -39.08
N SER A 800 -10.88 59.17 -39.79
CA SER A 800 -11.23 57.80 -39.39
C SER A 800 -11.00 56.89 -40.59
N GLY A 801 -9.95 56.07 -40.53
CA GLY A 801 -9.49 55.27 -41.67
C GLY A 801 -9.16 56.14 -42.89
N SER A 802 -9.86 55.93 -44.00
CA SER A 802 -9.67 56.69 -45.25
C SER A 802 -10.55 57.96 -45.35
N GLU A 803 -11.44 58.17 -44.38
CA GLU A 803 -12.43 59.26 -44.40
C GLU A 803 -12.02 60.43 -43.49
N VAL A 804 -12.36 61.64 -43.92
CA VAL A 804 -12.34 62.83 -43.08
C VAL A 804 -13.76 63.03 -42.54
N ILE A 805 -13.92 62.91 -41.22
CA ILE A 805 -15.22 62.95 -40.55
C ILE A 805 -15.45 64.30 -39.86
N THR A 806 -16.72 64.60 -39.53
CA THR A 806 -17.11 65.87 -38.90
C THR A 806 -17.58 65.73 -37.45
N LYS A 807 -17.75 64.52 -36.95
CA LYS A 807 -18.14 64.23 -35.56
C LYS A 807 -17.02 63.47 -34.88
N ALA A 808 -16.64 63.91 -33.68
CA ALA A 808 -15.70 63.20 -32.84
C ALA A 808 -16.26 61.83 -32.44
N ARG A 809 -15.38 60.83 -32.45
CA ARG A 809 -15.59 59.44 -32.03
C ARG A 809 -14.26 58.89 -31.52
N SER A 810 -14.28 57.88 -30.65
CA SER A 810 -13.06 57.31 -30.07
C SER A 810 -12.13 56.63 -31.09
N ASP A 811 -12.65 56.16 -32.24
CA ASP A 811 -11.86 55.55 -33.33
C ASP A 811 -11.22 56.59 -34.28
N ALA A 812 -11.44 57.88 -34.02
CA ALA A 812 -10.91 58.95 -34.85
C ALA A 812 -9.53 59.42 -34.39
N THR A 813 -8.76 59.95 -35.32
CA THR A 813 -7.54 60.70 -35.07
C THR A 813 -7.80 62.18 -35.34
N LEU A 814 -7.57 63.03 -34.34
CA LEU A 814 -7.54 64.47 -34.50
C LEU A 814 -6.16 64.90 -35.02
N ARG A 815 -6.10 65.60 -36.14
CA ARG A 815 -4.85 65.93 -36.83
C ARG A 815 -4.73 67.41 -37.12
N ASP A 816 -3.54 67.97 -36.86
CA ASP A 816 -3.18 69.33 -37.28
C ASP A 816 -2.75 69.34 -38.77
N VAL A 817 -3.44 70.11 -39.59
CA VAL A 817 -3.17 70.26 -41.03
C VAL A 817 -2.64 71.64 -41.41
N SER A 818 -2.41 72.53 -40.43
CA SER A 818 -1.96 73.91 -40.64
C SER A 818 -0.67 74.02 -41.47
N ASN A 819 0.24 73.05 -41.32
CA ASN A 819 1.54 73.00 -42.00
C ASN A 819 1.67 71.86 -43.03
N ALA A 820 0.59 71.11 -43.29
CA ALA A 820 0.62 69.98 -44.22
C ALA A 820 0.61 70.45 -45.68
N LYS A 821 1.44 69.83 -46.54
CA LYS A 821 1.48 70.12 -47.98
C LYS A 821 0.17 69.65 -48.61
N ARG A 822 -0.62 70.57 -49.18
CA ARG A 822 -1.81 70.20 -49.94
C ARG A 822 -1.43 69.50 -51.25
N ILE A 823 -1.95 68.30 -51.49
CA ILE A 823 -1.61 67.48 -52.66
C ILE A 823 -2.80 67.32 -53.62
N GLY A 824 -2.52 67.02 -54.89
CA GLY A 824 -3.52 66.85 -55.96
C GLY A 824 -3.16 65.70 -56.91
N SER A 825 -3.81 65.61 -58.08
CA SER A 825 -3.71 64.43 -58.96
C SER A 825 -2.30 64.00 -59.34
N GLY A 826 -1.37 64.95 -59.55
CA GLY A 826 0.02 64.60 -59.93
C GLY A 826 0.80 63.91 -58.81
N GLU A 827 0.63 64.34 -57.56
CA GLU A 827 1.26 63.66 -56.41
C GLU A 827 0.56 62.31 -56.15
N VAL A 828 -0.78 62.26 -56.26
CA VAL A 828 -1.53 61.00 -56.14
C VAL A 828 -1.06 60.00 -57.20
N GLN A 829 -0.82 60.44 -58.43
CA GLN A 829 -0.25 59.61 -59.50
C GLN A 829 1.14 59.09 -59.12
N SER A 830 2.03 59.95 -58.62
CA SER A 830 3.36 59.51 -58.16
C SER A 830 3.29 58.47 -57.05
N ARG A 831 2.36 58.62 -56.09
CA ARG A 831 2.15 57.63 -55.02
C ARG A 831 1.59 56.31 -55.53
N ILE A 832 0.72 56.34 -56.55
CA ILE A 832 0.23 55.12 -57.21
C ILE A 832 1.37 54.43 -57.96
N GLN A 833 2.23 55.18 -58.65
CA GLN A 833 3.40 54.62 -59.35
C GLN A 833 4.42 54.02 -58.38
N GLU A 834 4.73 54.71 -57.28
CA GLU A 834 5.60 54.19 -56.21
C GLU A 834 5.04 52.88 -55.65
N ALA A 835 3.73 52.82 -55.40
CA ALA A 835 3.07 51.58 -54.96
C ALA A 835 3.14 50.45 -56.01
N ILE A 836 3.07 50.77 -57.31
CA ILE A 836 3.26 49.78 -58.39
C ILE A 836 4.73 49.31 -58.45
N GLU A 837 5.70 50.20 -58.27
CA GLU A 837 7.12 49.82 -58.26
C GLU A 837 7.45 48.88 -57.09
N ASP A 838 6.79 49.08 -55.94
CA ASP A 838 7.01 48.26 -54.74
C ASP A 838 6.26 46.92 -54.77
N ALA A 839 5.05 46.88 -55.33
CA ALA A 839 4.14 45.74 -55.21
C ALA A 839 3.67 45.15 -56.55
N ASP A 840 4.29 45.58 -57.66
CA ASP A 840 3.95 45.27 -59.06
C ASP A 840 2.55 45.76 -59.53
N GLU A 841 1.63 46.05 -58.61
CA GLU A 841 0.32 46.67 -58.84
C GLU A 841 -0.05 47.57 -57.66
N ALA A 842 -0.97 48.53 -57.84
CA ALA A 842 -1.37 49.44 -56.76
C ALA A 842 -2.88 49.48 -56.54
N ASP A 843 -3.31 49.15 -55.32
CA ASP A 843 -4.65 49.43 -54.82
C ASP A 843 -4.77 50.90 -54.40
N THR A 844 -5.54 51.66 -55.18
CA THR A 844 -5.78 53.09 -54.94
C THR A 844 -6.45 53.39 -53.59
N GLY A 845 -7.19 52.45 -52.99
CA GLY A 845 -7.79 52.59 -51.67
C GLY A 845 -6.75 52.52 -50.55
N GLN A 846 -5.74 51.66 -50.70
CA GLN A 846 -4.59 51.61 -49.81
C GLN A 846 -3.73 52.86 -49.93
N VAL A 847 -3.52 53.35 -51.16
CA VAL A 847 -2.82 54.62 -51.41
C VAL A 847 -3.57 55.80 -50.76
N LEU A 848 -4.90 55.84 -50.82
CA LEU A 848 -5.70 56.86 -50.14
C LEU A 848 -5.53 56.78 -48.61
N THR A 849 -5.50 55.57 -48.05
CA THR A 849 -5.28 55.36 -46.61
C THR A 849 -3.87 55.81 -46.19
N ALA A 850 -2.85 55.49 -46.98
CA ALA A 850 -1.49 55.95 -46.76
C ALA A 850 -1.40 57.50 -46.78
N ILE A 851 -2.08 58.15 -47.74
CA ILE A 851 -2.19 59.62 -47.81
C ILE A 851 -2.88 60.20 -46.56
N ARG A 852 -3.89 59.54 -46.02
CA ARG A 852 -4.61 59.98 -44.81
C ARG A 852 -3.75 59.90 -43.56
N ASN A 853 -2.91 58.86 -43.49
CA ASN A 853 -1.97 58.61 -42.39
C ASN A 853 -0.68 59.45 -42.47
N ASP A 854 -0.29 59.91 -43.66
CA ASP A 854 0.88 60.76 -43.85
C ASP A 854 0.63 62.18 -43.30
N VAL A 855 1.22 62.46 -42.13
CA VAL A 855 1.10 63.73 -41.40
C VAL A 855 1.65 64.94 -42.16
N GLU A 856 2.49 64.74 -43.18
CA GLU A 856 3.12 65.82 -43.94
C GLU A 856 2.27 66.32 -45.12
N VAL A 857 1.27 65.53 -45.57
CA VAL A 857 0.44 65.87 -46.72
C VAL A 857 -1.05 65.95 -46.38
N TYR A 858 -1.78 66.83 -47.05
CA TYR A 858 -3.21 66.97 -46.87
C TYR A 858 -3.94 66.91 -48.21
N LEU A 859 -4.85 65.95 -48.35
CA LEU A 859 -5.77 65.85 -49.49
C LEU A 859 -7.19 66.14 -48.99
N PRO A 860 -7.78 67.31 -49.30
CA PRO A 860 -9.12 67.64 -48.83
C PRO A 860 -10.16 66.60 -49.28
N SER A 861 -11.16 66.33 -48.43
CA SER A 861 -12.21 65.34 -48.72
C SER A 861 -12.91 65.61 -50.06
N GLU A 862 -13.26 66.88 -50.30
CA GLU A 862 -13.93 67.35 -51.53
C GLU A 862 -13.09 67.17 -52.81
N GLU A 863 -11.75 67.19 -52.70
CA GLU A 863 -10.84 67.08 -53.84
C GLU A 863 -10.33 65.66 -54.07
N THR A 864 -10.58 64.76 -53.12
CA THR A 864 -10.02 63.41 -53.11
C THR A 864 -10.43 62.63 -54.35
N LYS A 865 -11.73 62.58 -54.66
CA LYS A 865 -12.23 61.84 -55.84
C LYS A 865 -11.67 62.40 -57.15
N THR A 866 -11.60 63.72 -57.28
CA THR A 866 -11.07 64.38 -58.49
C THR A 866 -9.57 64.11 -58.67
N ALA A 867 -8.78 64.14 -57.59
CA ALA A 867 -7.35 63.86 -57.64
C ALA A 867 -7.07 62.42 -58.10
N PHE A 868 -7.76 61.43 -57.52
CA PHE A 868 -7.65 60.02 -57.91
C PHE A 868 -8.15 59.77 -59.34
N THR A 869 -9.27 60.39 -59.74
CA THR A 869 -9.77 60.31 -61.13
C THR A 869 -8.69 60.75 -62.12
N GLY A 870 -8.05 61.89 -61.88
CA GLY A 870 -7.00 62.42 -62.76
C GLY A 870 -5.76 61.55 -62.79
N ALA A 871 -5.33 61.02 -61.64
CA ALA A 871 -4.16 60.17 -61.51
C ALA A 871 -4.34 58.83 -62.27
N VAL A 872 -5.43 58.11 -61.99
CA VAL A 872 -5.72 56.82 -62.63
C VAL A 872 -5.92 56.99 -64.14
N SER A 873 -6.68 58.00 -64.56
CA SER A 873 -6.91 58.24 -66.00
C SER A 873 -5.62 58.53 -66.77
N SER A 874 -4.64 59.22 -66.14
CA SER A 874 -3.33 59.46 -66.76
C SER A 874 -2.57 58.15 -66.93
N LEU A 875 -2.52 57.31 -65.89
CA LEU A 875 -1.81 56.03 -65.94
C LEU A 875 -2.38 55.08 -67.00
N LEU A 876 -3.71 55.02 -67.15
CA LEU A 876 -4.32 54.23 -68.23
C LEU A 876 -3.93 54.74 -69.62
N GLY A 877 -3.74 56.06 -69.77
CA GLY A 877 -3.21 56.66 -71.00
C GLY A 877 -1.74 56.32 -71.27
N ASP A 878 -0.97 56.03 -70.21
CA ASP A 878 0.45 55.66 -70.27
C ASP A 878 0.68 54.14 -70.47
N GLY A 879 -0.39 53.36 -70.70
CA GLY A 879 -0.31 51.94 -71.03
C GLY A 879 -0.68 50.98 -69.89
N TYR A 880 -0.88 51.49 -68.67
CA TYR A 880 -1.35 50.69 -67.55
C TYR A 880 -2.80 50.20 -67.77
N ARG A 881 -3.22 49.22 -66.98
CA ARG A 881 -4.58 48.66 -66.98
C ARG A 881 -5.16 48.62 -65.59
N ILE A 882 -6.49 48.55 -65.50
CA ILE A 882 -7.18 48.23 -64.25
C ILE A 882 -7.39 46.72 -64.22
N LYS A 883 -6.85 46.08 -63.19
CA LYS A 883 -7.08 44.67 -62.91
C LYS A 883 -8.51 44.50 -62.38
N THR A 884 -9.27 43.61 -62.99
CA THR A 884 -10.60 43.21 -62.53
C THR A 884 -10.61 41.72 -62.19
N MET A 885 -11.73 41.18 -61.71
CA MET A 885 -11.83 39.81 -61.19
C MET A 885 -11.72 38.70 -62.28
N GLY A 886 -11.28 39.05 -63.49
CA GLY A 886 -11.17 38.12 -64.62
C GLY A 886 -10.37 38.67 -65.78
N ASP A 887 -10.40 40.00 -66.01
CA ASP A 887 -9.71 40.63 -67.16
C ASP A 887 -8.96 41.92 -66.77
N TYR A 888 -8.11 42.42 -67.67
CA TYR A 888 -7.46 43.72 -67.57
C TYR A 888 -8.10 44.76 -68.50
N VAL A 889 -8.63 45.86 -67.93
CA VAL A 889 -9.37 46.88 -68.71
C VAL A 889 -8.57 48.18 -68.89
N SER A 890 -8.68 48.78 -70.07
CA SER A 890 -7.96 50.01 -70.46
C SER A 890 -8.68 51.33 -70.15
N SER A 891 -9.85 51.27 -69.51
CA SER A 891 -10.61 52.47 -69.15
C SER A 891 -11.25 52.38 -67.77
N LEU A 892 -11.34 53.53 -67.09
CA LEU A 892 -11.94 53.62 -65.74
C LEU A 892 -13.43 53.24 -65.74
N GLY A 893 -14.19 53.64 -66.75
CA GLY A 893 -15.64 53.42 -66.83
C GLY A 893 -16.38 54.05 -65.64
N ASP A 894 -17.33 53.30 -65.05
CA ASP A 894 -18.12 53.72 -63.88
C ASP A 894 -17.45 53.37 -62.53
N ARG A 895 -16.22 52.84 -62.54
CA ARG A 895 -15.50 52.41 -61.33
C ARG A 895 -15.08 53.61 -60.47
N ASP A 896 -15.06 53.42 -59.15
CA ASP A 896 -14.56 54.45 -58.24
C ASP A 896 -13.03 54.51 -58.30
N PRO A 897 -12.41 55.61 -58.77
CA PRO A 897 -10.95 55.68 -58.89
C PRO A 897 -10.20 55.63 -57.56
N ARG A 898 -10.92 55.65 -56.43
CA ARG A 898 -10.37 55.47 -55.08
C ARG A 898 -10.31 54.00 -54.64
N SER A 899 -10.82 53.08 -55.45
CA SER A 899 -10.97 51.66 -55.11
C SER A 899 -10.81 50.77 -56.35
N VAL A 900 -9.75 51.03 -57.12
CA VAL A 900 -9.30 50.23 -58.26
C VAL A 900 -7.86 49.77 -58.06
N VAL A 901 -7.51 48.63 -58.66
CA VAL A 901 -6.14 48.11 -58.74
C VAL A 901 -5.55 48.45 -60.10
N VAL A 902 -4.47 49.21 -60.13
CA VAL A 902 -3.77 49.63 -61.35
C VAL A 902 -2.51 48.78 -61.52
N ALA A 903 -2.34 48.15 -62.68
CA ALA A 903 -1.23 47.24 -62.98
C ALA A 903 -0.55 47.61 -64.31
N PRO A 904 0.77 47.39 -64.45
CA PRO A 904 1.49 47.56 -65.71
C PRO A 904 1.14 46.42 -66.69
N MET A 905 1.21 46.70 -67.99
CA MET A 905 0.89 45.75 -69.06
C MET A 905 1.90 45.89 -70.19
N VAL A 906 2.25 44.79 -70.86
CA VAL A 906 3.14 44.87 -72.04
C VAL A 906 2.42 45.57 -73.21
N PRO A 907 3.16 46.24 -74.11
CA PRO A 907 2.61 46.75 -75.36
C PRO A 907 2.12 45.62 -76.27
N ASP A 908 1.05 45.85 -77.04
CA ASP A 908 0.44 44.84 -77.94
C ASP A 908 1.47 44.18 -78.88
N GLU A 909 2.40 44.95 -79.47
CA GLU A 909 3.46 44.43 -80.37
C GLU A 909 4.46 43.48 -79.70
N VAL A 910 4.58 43.55 -78.37
CA VAL A 910 5.41 42.66 -77.56
C VAL A 910 4.59 41.44 -77.13
N GLY A 911 3.32 41.64 -76.80
CA GLY A 911 2.38 40.57 -76.48
C GLY A 911 2.26 39.52 -77.61
N ASP A 912 2.12 39.97 -78.86
CA ASP A 912 2.06 39.07 -80.03
C ASP A 912 3.31 38.14 -80.11
N LYS A 913 4.50 38.67 -79.79
CA LYS A 913 5.74 37.89 -79.81
C LYS A 913 5.83 36.87 -78.68
N ILE A 914 5.21 37.17 -77.54
CA ILE A 914 5.16 36.27 -76.39
C ILE A 914 4.26 35.08 -76.74
N LEU A 915 3.09 35.32 -77.34
CA LEU A 915 2.18 34.24 -77.75
C LEU A 915 2.78 33.38 -78.87
N ASP A 916 3.43 33.99 -79.88
CA ASP A 916 4.15 33.25 -80.93
C ASP A 916 5.21 32.30 -80.35
N TYR A 917 5.95 32.73 -79.32
CA TYR A 917 6.97 31.91 -78.66
C TYR A 917 6.36 30.73 -77.89
N ILE A 918 5.26 30.96 -77.16
CA ILE A 918 4.58 29.92 -76.40
C ILE A 918 3.96 28.87 -77.35
N GLY A 919 3.42 29.29 -78.49
CA GLY A 919 2.82 28.38 -79.47
C GLY A 919 3.82 27.46 -80.20
N ASP A 920 5.12 27.75 -80.12
CA ASP A 920 6.18 26.90 -80.67
C ASP A 920 6.71 25.84 -79.66
N LEU A 921 6.18 25.79 -78.43
CA LEU A 921 6.56 24.81 -77.40
C LEU A 921 5.85 23.44 -77.58
N ASP A 922 6.51 22.35 -77.18
CA ASP A 922 5.95 21.00 -77.26
C ASP A 922 4.95 20.72 -76.11
N VAL A 923 4.05 19.73 -76.28
CA VAL A 923 3.11 19.31 -75.21
C VAL A 923 3.90 18.87 -73.97
N GLU A 924 3.46 19.27 -72.78
CA GLU A 924 4.15 19.15 -71.48
C GLU A 924 5.33 20.10 -71.25
N ASP A 925 5.73 20.94 -72.22
CA ASP A 925 6.79 21.91 -71.99
C ASP A 925 6.37 22.93 -70.93
N THR A 926 7.34 23.39 -70.13
CA THR A 926 7.11 24.34 -69.04
C THR A 926 7.97 25.59 -69.21
N PHE A 927 7.41 26.75 -68.92
CA PHE A 927 8.10 28.05 -69.02
C PHE A 927 7.74 28.97 -67.84
N GLU A 928 8.62 29.91 -67.52
CA GLU A 928 8.41 30.93 -66.47
C GLU A 928 8.44 32.36 -67.05
N VAL A 929 7.95 33.34 -66.29
CA VAL A 929 7.96 34.76 -66.69
C VAL A 929 9.36 35.25 -67.07
N GLY A 930 10.39 34.79 -66.35
CA GLY A 930 11.79 35.14 -66.64
C GLY A 930 12.28 34.58 -67.98
N ASP A 931 11.81 33.41 -68.41
CA ASP A 931 12.16 32.82 -69.70
C ASP A 931 11.61 33.69 -70.84
N ILE A 932 10.35 34.12 -70.71
CA ILE A 932 9.69 35.03 -71.65
C ILE A 932 10.39 36.40 -71.71
N GLN A 933 10.79 36.95 -70.55
CA GLN A 933 11.54 38.20 -70.52
C GLN A 933 12.88 38.08 -71.24
N ALA A 934 13.62 37.00 -71.01
CA ALA A 934 14.94 36.79 -71.60
C ALA A 934 14.90 36.58 -73.12
N GLU A 935 13.92 35.80 -73.61
CA GLU A 935 13.86 35.37 -75.02
C GLU A 935 13.00 36.29 -75.90
N CYS A 936 11.94 36.91 -75.35
CA CYS A 936 10.94 37.66 -76.14
C CYS A 936 10.87 39.16 -75.81
N ALA A 937 10.99 39.54 -74.53
CA ALA A 937 10.65 40.88 -74.05
C ALA A 937 11.66 41.48 -73.03
N PRO A 938 12.95 41.66 -73.38
CA PRO A 938 13.99 42.04 -72.42
C PRO A 938 13.92 43.48 -71.89
N GLU A 939 13.12 44.35 -72.52
CA GLU A 939 12.92 45.74 -72.06
C GLU A 939 11.66 45.92 -71.21
N GLU A 940 10.81 44.89 -71.07
CA GLU A 940 9.59 44.94 -70.26
C GLU A 940 9.84 44.42 -68.84
N SER A 941 9.07 44.90 -67.87
CA SER A 941 9.14 44.41 -66.49
C SER A 941 8.52 43.01 -66.36
N GLU A 942 9.04 42.16 -65.47
CA GLU A 942 8.43 40.86 -65.16
C GLU A 942 6.97 41.01 -64.72
N ALA A 943 6.62 42.10 -64.02
CA ALA A 943 5.25 42.42 -63.65
C ALA A 943 4.34 42.59 -64.87
N ALA A 944 4.77 43.39 -65.86
CA ALA A 944 4.02 43.60 -67.09
C ALA A 944 3.84 42.30 -67.89
N ILE A 945 4.91 41.51 -68.01
CA ILE A 945 4.88 40.20 -68.71
C ILE A 945 3.97 39.23 -67.97
N ARG A 946 4.05 39.16 -66.65
CA ARG A 946 3.15 38.34 -65.82
C ARG A 946 1.69 38.75 -66.03
N HIS A 947 1.36 40.03 -65.93
CA HIS A 947 -0.02 40.49 -66.11
C HIS A 947 -0.53 40.15 -67.51
N PHE A 948 0.34 40.21 -68.53
CA PHE A 948 0.01 39.76 -69.87
C PHE A 948 -0.28 38.25 -69.95
N LEU A 949 0.59 37.40 -69.38
CA LEU A 949 0.37 35.95 -69.35
C LEU A 949 -0.90 35.56 -68.57
N LEU A 950 -1.22 36.30 -67.51
CA LEU A 950 -2.45 36.07 -66.74
C LEU A 950 -3.72 36.53 -67.48
N ASP A 951 -3.64 37.58 -68.30
CA ASP A 951 -4.75 38.07 -69.13
C ASP A 951 -5.05 37.14 -70.32
N ASN A 952 -4.08 36.31 -70.73
CA ASN A 952 -4.21 35.36 -71.85
C ASN A 952 -4.21 33.89 -71.38
N LEU A 953 -4.45 33.64 -70.08
CA LEU A 953 -4.50 32.30 -69.50
C LEU A 953 -5.87 31.66 -69.82
N GLY A 954 -5.87 30.44 -70.36
CA GLY A 954 -7.10 29.76 -70.82
C GLY A 954 -7.59 30.21 -72.21
N ASP A 955 -6.79 30.95 -72.97
CA ASP A 955 -7.04 31.18 -74.40
C ASP A 955 -6.69 29.93 -75.23
N ASP A 956 -7.47 29.65 -76.28
CA ASP A 956 -7.36 28.42 -77.09
C ASP A 956 -6.12 28.37 -78.03
N ASP A 957 -5.34 29.45 -78.18
CA ASP A 957 -4.23 29.53 -79.16
C ASP A 957 -3.14 30.56 -78.77
N PRO A 958 -2.01 30.16 -78.14
CA PRO A 958 -1.72 28.82 -77.61
C PRO A 958 -2.34 28.58 -76.21
N GLU A 959 -2.83 27.37 -75.95
CA GLU A 959 -3.38 26.97 -74.65
C GLU A 959 -2.26 26.64 -73.65
N TYR A 960 -2.32 27.25 -72.46
CA TYR A 960 -1.43 26.97 -71.34
C TYR A 960 -2.12 27.15 -69.99
N GLU A 961 -1.63 26.43 -68.99
CA GLU A 961 -2.15 26.40 -67.62
C GLU A 961 -1.00 26.57 -66.60
N PHE A 962 -1.33 26.70 -65.31
CA PHE A 962 -0.29 26.69 -64.28
C PHE A 962 0.31 25.31 -64.08
N LYS A 963 1.64 25.25 -64.05
CA LYS A 963 2.43 24.01 -63.96
C LYS A 963 2.07 23.11 -62.78
N THR A 964 1.73 23.70 -61.63
CA THR A 964 1.55 22.96 -60.37
C THR A 964 0.09 22.66 -60.06
N THR A 965 -0.79 23.64 -60.31
CA THR A 965 -2.21 23.55 -59.97
C THR A 965 -3.08 23.13 -61.15
N ARG A 966 -2.55 23.12 -62.39
CA ARG A 966 -3.25 22.78 -63.64
C ARG A 966 -4.57 23.55 -63.85
N THR A 967 -4.67 24.70 -63.21
CA THR A 967 -5.80 25.63 -63.33
C THR A 967 -5.48 26.68 -64.38
N GLN A 968 -6.53 27.14 -65.05
CA GLN A 968 -6.51 28.27 -65.96
C GLN A 968 -7.09 29.54 -65.30
N ASP A 969 -7.39 29.51 -63.99
CA ASP A 969 -7.87 30.67 -63.25
C ASP A 969 -6.71 31.63 -62.91
N PRO A 970 -6.69 32.87 -63.42
CA PRO A 970 -5.61 33.82 -63.14
C PRO A 970 -5.45 34.19 -61.65
N THR A 971 -6.48 33.94 -60.83
CA THR A 971 -6.46 34.23 -59.38
C THR A 971 -5.64 33.23 -58.58
N ASP A 972 -5.37 32.04 -59.13
CA ASP A 972 -4.55 31.00 -58.47
C ASP A 972 -3.03 31.24 -58.62
N TRP A 973 -2.64 32.32 -59.30
CA TRP A 973 -1.24 32.63 -59.51
C TRP A 973 -0.56 33.11 -58.21
N PHE A 974 0.61 32.55 -57.92
CA PHE A 974 1.53 33.07 -56.90
C PHE A 974 2.96 33.18 -57.44
N ARG A 975 3.77 34.02 -56.80
CA ARG A 975 5.13 34.32 -57.27
C ARG A 975 6.00 33.05 -57.29
N GLY A 976 6.49 32.70 -58.48
CA GLY A 976 7.33 31.52 -58.71
C GLY A 976 6.60 30.31 -59.28
N ILE A 977 5.27 30.38 -59.50
CA ILE A 977 4.57 29.34 -60.27
C ILE A 977 4.86 29.53 -61.77
N GLY A 978 5.32 28.46 -62.41
CA GLY A 978 5.54 28.40 -63.86
C GLY A 978 4.28 27.96 -64.60
N PHE A 979 4.35 28.00 -65.92
CA PHE A 979 3.29 27.63 -66.85
C PHE A 979 3.64 26.31 -67.57
N ARG A 980 2.62 25.63 -68.11
CA ARG A 980 2.75 24.36 -68.87
C ARG A 980 1.73 24.29 -70.00
N ILE A 981 2.04 23.51 -71.04
CA ILE A 981 1.11 23.06 -72.09
C ILE A 981 0.42 21.73 -71.67
N PRO A 982 -0.93 21.64 -71.51
CA PRO A 982 -1.66 20.46 -71.00
C PRO A 982 -1.86 19.30 -72.01
N ASP A 983 -2.18 18.08 -71.51
CA ASP A 983 -2.51 16.86 -72.28
C ASP A 983 -4.03 16.55 -72.25
N ALA A 984 -4.58 15.93 -73.30
CA ALA A 984 -6.02 16.03 -73.63
C ALA A 984 -6.96 14.93 -73.06
N ASP A 985 -6.51 13.99 -72.22
CA ASP A 985 -7.23 12.75 -71.88
C ASP A 985 -7.62 12.52 -70.36
N GLU A 986 -7.52 13.50 -69.44
CA GLU A 986 -7.86 13.35 -67.98
C GLU A 986 -9.23 13.99 -67.59
N TRP A 987 -9.92 13.54 -66.51
CA TRP A 987 -11.18 14.15 -66.01
C TRP A 987 -11.32 14.23 -64.46
N GLU A 988 -12.11 15.17 -63.94
CA GLU A 988 -12.23 15.48 -62.50
C GLU A 988 -13.68 15.49 -61.97
N PHE A 989 -13.88 15.08 -60.70
CA PHE A 989 -15.11 15.23 -59.94
C PHE A 989 -14.91 16.12 -58.69
N LEU A 990 -15.65 17.23 -58.64
CA LEU A 990 -15.67 18.19 -57.52
C LEU A 990 -17.04 18.28 -56.85
N TYR A 991 -17.11 18.41 -55.53
CA TYR A 991 -18.33 18.74 -54.80
C TYR A 991 -18.04 19.47 -53.48
N GLU A 992 -18.63 20.65 -53.31
CA GLU A 992 -18.68 21.37 -52.04
C GLU A 992 -20.15 21.67 -51.69
N GLY A 993 -20.59 21.34 -50.48
CA GLY A 993 -21.96 21.61 -50.07
C GLY A 993 -22.39 21.02 -48.72
N GLU A 994 -23.62 21.34 -48.32
CA GLU A 994 -24.14 21.08 -46.97
C GLU A 994 -25.00 19.81 -46.84
N SER A 995 -25.12 19.04 -47.93
CA SER A 995 -26.13 17.99 -48.07
C SER A 995 -25.56 16.74 -48.72
N LEU A 996 -25.59 15.62 -48.00
CA LEU A 996 -25.21 14.31 -48.55
C LEU A 996 -26.13 13.87 -49.71
N SER A 997 -27.41 14.28 -49.67
CA SER A 997 -28.35 13.92 -50.74
C SER A 997 -27.99 14.59 -52.06
N ASP A 998 -27.50 15.82 -52.01
CA ASP A 998 -27.09 16.58 -53.19
C ASP A 998 -25.75 16.08 -53.74
N LEU A 999 -24.81 15.70 -52.85
CA LEU A 999 -23.57 15.02 -53.23
C LEU A 999 -23.84 13.75 -54.03
N LEU A 1000 -24.64 12.83 -53.47
CA LEU A 1000 -24.93 11.55 -54.10
C LEU A 1000 -25.68 11.73 -55.42
N SER A 1001 -26.56 12.74 -55.50
CA SER A 1001 -27.23 13.09 -56.75
C SER A 1001 -26.27 13.65 -57.80
N LYS A 1002 -25.28 14.46 -57.41
CA LYS A 1002 -24.26 15.00 -58.33
C LYS A 1002 -23.38 13.87 -58.85
N TRP A 1003 -22.84 13.03 -57.96
CA TRP A 1003 -22.04 11.87 -58.30
C TRP A 1003 -22.74 10.96 -59.30
N GLN A 1004 -24.00 10.57 -59.05
CA GLN A 1004 -24.78 9.75 -59.99
C GLN A 1004 -25.00 10.38 -61.37
N SER A 1005 -24.92 11.71 -61.48
CA SER A 1005 -25.19 12.43 -62.72
C SER A 1005 -23.95 12.75 -63.56
N SER A 1006 -22.76 12.81 -62.95
CA SER A 1006 -21.55 13.31 -63.59
C SER A 1006 -20.34 12.40 -63.46
N HIS A 1007 -20.50 11.17 -62.96
CA HIS A 1007 -19.37 10.26 -62.85
C HIS A 1007 -18.98 9.66 -64.21
N GLU A 1008 -17.68 9.46 -64.45
CA GLU A 1008 -17.14 8.61 -65.52
C GLU A 1008 -16.27 7.48 -64.94
N SER A 1009 -15.92 6.48 -65.74
CA SER A 1009 -15.10 5.37 -65.26
C SER A 1009 -13.62 5.71 -65.36
N GLY A 1010 -12.87 5.56 -64.27
CA GLY A 1010 -11.42 5.73 -64.26
C GLY A 1010 -10.80 5.19 -62.96
N THR A 1011 -9.50 5.36 -62.84
CA THR A 1011 -8.76 5.14 -61.59
C THR A 1011 -8.32 6.45 -60.98
N VAL A 1012 -8.42 6.56 -59.65
CA VAL A 1012 -8.10 7.80 -58.94
C VAL A 1012 -6.61 8.13 -59.12
N THR A 1013 -6.31 9.31 -59.64
CA THR A 1013 -4.96 9.90 -59.68
C THR A 1013 -4.74 10.87 -58.53
N TYR A 1014 -5.80 11.49 -58.01
CA TYR A 1014 -5.79 12.30 -56.80
C TYR A 1014 -7.18 12.32 -56.16
N GLY A 1015 -7.27 12.31 -54.82
CA GLY A 1015 -8.57 12.35 -54.16
C GLY A 1015 -8.53 12.82 -52.71
N SER A 1016 -9.37 13.81 -52.38
CA SER A 1016 -9.59 14.33 -51.02
C SER A 1016 -11.08 14.42 -50.70
N VAL A 1017 -11.46 14.06 -49.47
CA VAL A 1017 -12.84 14.07 -48.98
C VAL A 1017 -12.85 14.59 -47.53
N SER A 1018 -13.60 15.65 -47.23
CA SER A 1018 -13.78 16.16 -45.87
C SER A 1018 -15.25 16.44 -45.55
N PHE A 1019 -15.64 16.30 -44.27
CA PHE A 1019 -16.98 16.64 -43.78
C PHE A 1019 -17.06 16.75 -42.24
N THR A 1020 -18.13 17.36 -41.74
CA THR A 1020 -18.42 17.51 -40.30
C THR A 1020 -19.72 16.81 -39.90
N ALA A 1021 -19.69 15.95 -38.88
CA ALA A 1021 -20.83 15.21 -38.35
C ALA A 1021 -21.14 15.57 -36.88
N GLN A 1022 -22.37 15.34 -36.42
CA GLN A 1022 -22.83 15.74 -35.08
C GLN A 1022 -23.47 14.60 -34.29
N ASN A 1023 -23.52 14.74 -32.96
CA ASN A 1023 -24.12 13.80 -32.01
C ASN A 1023 -23.50 12.40 -32.09
N ALA A 1024 -24.31 11.34 -32.08
CA ALA A 1024 -23.83 9.96 -32.12
C ALA A 1024 -22.91 9.69 -33.33
N ASP A 1025 -23.09 10.39 -34.45
CA ASP A 1025 -22.28 10.22 -35.67
C ASP A 1025 -20.94 10.98 -35.63
N ALA A 1026 -20.69 11.79 -34.58
CA ALA A 1026 -19.46 12.57 -34.43
C ALA A 1026 -18.21 11.72 -34.12
N ALA A 1027 -18.38 10.43 -33.82
CA ALA A 1027 -17.27 9.51 -33.53
C ALA A 1027 -17.51 8.13 -34.18
N PRO A 1028 -16.45 7.34 -34.46
CA PRO A 1028 -16.60 5.97 -34.96
C PRO A 1028 -17.40 5.06 -34.02
N GLU A 1029 -18.16 4.12 -34.58
CA GLU A 1029 -19.14 3.26 -33.88
C GLU A 1029 -18.59 2.54 -32.62
N LYS A 1030 -17.29 2.21 -32.59
CA LYS A 1030 -16.65 1.59 -31.41
C LYS A 1030 -16.46 2.54 -30.21
N LEU A 1031 -16.36 3.84 -30.46
CA LEU A 1031 -16.14 4.87 -29.44
C LEU A 1031 -17.45 5.47 -28.94
N GLN A 1032 -18.52 5.39 -29.73
CA GLN A 1032 -19.86 5.88 -29.37
C GLN A 1032 -20.44 5.20 -28.11
N ASN A 1033 -20.00 3.97 -27.79
CA ASN A 1033 -20.39 3.25 -26.56
C ASN A 1033 -19.51 3.57 -25.34
N VAL A 1034 -18.48 4.39 -25.51
CA VAL A 1034 -17.51 4.76 -24.46
C VAL A 1034 -17.82 6.14 -23.89
N ALA A 1035 -18.23 7.09 -24.72
CA ALA A 1035 -18.64 8.44 -24.32
C ALA A 1035 -19.59 9.05 -25.35
N SER A 1036 -20.33 10.10 -24.96
CA SER A 1036 -21.16 10.90 -25.87
C SER A 1036 -20.34 12.05 -26.47
N PHE A 1037 -20.49 12.28 -27.77
CA PHE A 1037 -19.78 13.32 -28.54
C PHE A 1037 -20.78 14.26 -29.20
N GLU A 1038 -20.48 15.57 -29.27
CA GLU A 1038 -21.38 16.58 -29.84
C GLU A 1038 -21.08 16.90 -31.30
N ILE A 1039 -19.80 17.04 -31.70
CA ILE A 1039 -19.37 17.40 -33.07
C ILE A 1039 -18.04 16.70 -33.39
N GLY A 1040 -17.87 16.23 -34.63
CA GLY A 1040 -16.63 15.63 -35.14
C GLY A 1040 -16.36 15.99 -36.59
N HIS A 1041 -15.11 16.33 -36.91
CA HIS A 1041 -14.64 16.65 -38.26
C HIS A 1041 -13.78 15.51 -38.80
N THR A 1042 -14.00 15.11 -40.05
CA THR A 1042 -13.31 13.99 -40.71
C THR A 1042 -12.73 14.45 -42.04
N GLU A 1043 -11.45 14.17 -42.25
CA GLU A 1043 -10.71 14.44 -43.48
C GLU A 1043 -10.02 13.15 -43.96
N LEU A 1044 -10.20 12.80 -45.22
CA LEU A 1044 -9.75 11.54 -45.83
C LEU A 1044 -9.04 11.83 -47.14
N GLN A 1045 -7.86 11.24 -47.30
CA GLN A 1045 -7.11 11.28 -48.56
C GLN A 1045 -7.15 9.90 -49.21
N LEU A 1046 -7.50 9.85 -50.50
CA LEU A 1046 -7.58 8.63 -51.27
C LEU A 1046 -6.22 8.26 -51.83
N THR A 1047 -5.94 6.96 -51.86
CA THR A 1047 -4.71 6.45 -52.47
C THR A 1047 -4.92 6.28 -53.98
N GLU A 1048 -3.91 6.67 -54.75
CA GLU A 1048 -3.85 6.49 -56.21
C GLU A 1048 -4.12 5.04 -56.65
N GLY A 1049 -4.79 4.90 -57.80
CA GLY A 1049 -5.13 3.61 -58.42
C GLY A 1049 -6.39 2.94 -57.85
N GLN A 1050 -7.09 3.58 -56.91
CA GLN A 1050 -8.40 3.10 -56.43
C GLN A 1050 -9.44 3.21 -57.52
N SER A 1051 -10.33 2.21 -57.60
CA SER A 1051 -11.37 2.19 -58.63
C SER A 1051 -12.48 3.19 -58.32
N HIS A 1052 -13.08 3.75 -59.36
CA HIS A 1052 -14.33 4.52 -59.26
C HIS A 1052 -15.41 3.83 -58.39
N GLU A 1053 -15.54 2.50 -58.44
CA GLU A 1053 -16.50 1.75 -57.58
C GLU A 1053 -16.17 1.85 -56.09
N THR A 1054 -14.87 1.87 -55.74
CA THR A 1054 -14.42 2.04 -54.35
C THR A 1054 -14.76 3.44 -53.82
N VAL A 1055 -14.65 4.45 -54.68
CA VAL A 1055 -15.03 5.83 -54.36
C VAL A 1055 -16.54 5.93 -54.15
N ALA A 1056 -17.35 5.30 -55.01
CA ALA A 1056 -18.81 5.30 -54.85
C ALA A 1056 -19.25 4.67 -53.50
N ASP A 1057 -18.66 3.53 -53.13
CA ASP A 1057 -18.92 2.87 -51.84
C ASP A 1057 -18.53 3.73 -50.62
N LEU A 1058 -17.47 4.54 -50.76
CA LEU A 1058 -17.04 5.46 -49.71
C LEU A 1058 -18.06 6.59 -49.52
N LEU A 1059 -18.48 7.25 -50.61
CA LEU A 1059 -19.41 8.37 -50.56
C LEU A 1059 -20.78 7.97 -49.97
N GLU A 1060 -21.25 6.76 -50.24
CA GLU A 1060 -22.50 6.23 -49.67
C GLU A 1060 -22.44 5.94 -48.15
N LYS A 1061 -21.24 5.81 -47.59
CA LYS A 1061 -21.04 5.54 -46.15
C LYS A 1061 -20.83 6.79 -45.31
N ILE A 1062 -20.80 7.96 -45.92
CA ILE A 1062 -20.75 9.23 -45.19
C ILE A 1062 -22.02 9.34 -44.33
N PRO A 1063 -21.92 9.73 -43.04
CA PRO A 1063 -23.08 9.83 -42.16
C PRO A 1063 -24.14 10.79 -42.68
N SER A 1064 -25.42 10.47 -42.49
CA SER A 1064 -26.52 11.32 -42.96
C SER A 1064 -26.61 12.70 -42.29
N SER A 1065 -25.92 12.88 -41.17
CA SER A 1065 -25.80 14.14 -40.44
C SER A 1065 -24.63 15.02 -40.93
N ALA A 1066 -23.90 14.59 -41.96
CA ALA A 1066 -22.75 15.32 -42.48
C ALA A 1066 -23.13 16.67 -43.11
N THR A 1067 -22.37 17.70 -42.75
CA THR A 1067 -22.47 19.10 -43.19
C THR A 1067 -21.05 19.62 -43.50
N ASN A 1068 -20.92 20.73 -44.23
CA ASN A 1068 -19.63 21.22 -44.78
C ASN A 1068 -18.85 20.10 -45.50
N ILE A 1069 -19.47 19.46 -46.51
CA ILE A 1069 -18.86 18.37 -47.27
C ILE A 1069 -18.06 18.96 -48.44
N ASP A 1070 -16.79 18.60 -48.55
CA ASP A 1070 -15.89 19.04 -49.62
C ASP A 1070 -15.13 17.83 -50.21
N ILE A 1071 -15.21 17.64 -51.53
CA ILE A 1071 -14.69 16.49 -52.27
C ILE A 1071 -14.04 16.94 -53.58
N THR A 1072 -12.81 16.51 -53.78
CA THR A 1072 -12.06 16.66 -55.04
C THR A 1072 -11.44 15.33 -55.43
N ILE A 1073 -11.78 14.79 -56.60
CA ILE A 1073 -11.24 13.52 -57.07
C ILE A 1073 -10.96 13.58 -58.58
N GLU A 1074 -9.71 13.36 -58.95
CA GLU A 1074 -9.23 13.27 -60.34
C GLU A 1074 -9.11 11.80 -60.77
N PHE A 1075 -9.40 11.56 -62.04
CA PHE A 1075 -9.40 10.23 -62.65
C PHE A 1075 -8.66 10.22 -63.99
N GLU A 1076 -7.92 9.13 -64.22
CA GLU A 1076 -7.33 8.72 -65.50
C GLU A 1076 -7.95 7.41 -66.00
#